data_AF-A0A7X9DZR8-F1
#
_entry.id   AF-A0A7X9DZR8-F1
#
_cell.length_a   1.000
_cell.length_b   1.000
_cell.length_c   1.000
_cell.angle_alpha   90.00
_cell.angle_beta   90.00
_cell.angle_gamma   90.00
#
_symmetry.space_group_name_H-M   'P 1'
#
loop_
_entity.id
_entity.type
_entity.pdbx_description
1 polymer ?
#
loop_
_entity_poly.entity_id
_entity_poly.type
_entity_poly.pdbx_seq_one_letter_code
_entity_poly.pdbx_strand_id
1 'polypeptide(L)'
;MDNKILTKLINTPTFEFHIASEIRKKYEIDELFFSISGNVVFVNNAAVRNFVKKINDKREAAEHVKVGEVNGAGLLDEIYHFLFRIYEVQINPGVIKKALNHLNNSLGEDSVRKLLFDFVGLFPPFDVFKGQSSVFDYLNSFTEDRSNLEITLEELILLSFANINPANKNILELFDQNYLSEKETFQKAIESLESFFSNEKKFGPDNQDFFTFLKTPILTNPDNIEAQLDFIREKWGILLDEKFLNRILSGKDLMKEDIILGFGGGGGAPVFAPQYKEGMNEADFLTLGKSGYRYALDAWKDYDEVEKFTSDIDWMPRVVMIAKNTYVWLDQLSKKYNRLIKTLDQIPDEELDQLSAWGFNGLWLIGIWERSTASKKIKHILGNVDAVASAYSLYDYQIAWDIGGEYAYNNLNERARKRGIRLASDMVPNHTGIYSKWVIEKPEYFIQSQVPPFPNYRFSGPDLSDDPTVSIRIEDGYWSRSDAAVVFQRIDNRTGEVRYIYHGNDGTNMPWNDTSQLNMINSEVREAVIQKIFEVARKFSIIRFDAAMTLAKKHFSRLWYPVPGRGGDIPSRSDYSMTQEEFDRMFPQEFWREVVDRINNEMPETLLLAEAFWLMEGYFVRTLGMHRVYNSAFMHMMMKEENAKYRDLISNTLEFEPEILKRYVNFMSNPDEETAIKQFGTDDKYFGVCIMMVTLPGLPMFAHGQIEGFT
;
A
#
# COMPACT_ATOMS: atom_id res chain seq x y z
N MET A 1 -33.76 8.43 16.86
CA MET A 1 -34.14 7.41 15.86
C MET A 1 -34.43 6.13 16.63
N ASP A 2 -35.56 5.48 16.36
CA ASP A 2 -35.98 4.31 17.13
C ASP A 2 -35.14 3.08 16.73
N ASN A 3 -34.21 2.70 17.61
CA ASN A 3 -33.18 1.67 17.40
C ASN A 3 -33.72 0.25 17.11
N LYS A 4 -35.04 0.03 17.18
CA LYS A 4 -35.64 -1.31 17.05
C LYS A 4 -35.80 -1.79 15.61
N ILE A 5 -35.87 -0.90 14.61
CA ILE A 5 -36.04 -1.29 13.20
C ILE A 5 -34.67 -1.62 12.54
N LEU A 6 -33.59 -0.94 12.95
CA LEU A 6 -32.22 -1.20 12.49
C LEU A 6 -31.71 -2.62 12.84
N THR A 7 -32.20 -3.20 13.94
CA THR A 7 -31.76 -4.51 14.44
C THR A 7 -32.12 -5.72 13.56
N LYS A 8 -33.01 -5.57 12.56
CA LYS A 8 -33.40 -6.68 11.67
C LYS A 8 -32.49 -6.86 10.45
N LEU A 9 -31.58 -5.92 10.19
CA LEU A 9 -30.65 -5.91 9.04
C LEU A 9 -29.23 -6.36 9.44
N ILE A 10 -29.09 -7.21 10.45
CA ILE A 10 -27.79 -7.75 10.86
C ILE A 10 -27.53 -9.00 10.03
N ASN A 11 -26.88 -8.81 8.89
CA ASN A 11 -25.90 -9.73 8.33
C ASN A 11 -24.86 -8.91 7.55
N THR A 12 -23.74 -9.54 7.22
CA THR A 12 -22.59 -8.98 6.48
C THR A 12 -23.04 -8.00 5.39
N PRO A 13 -22.39 -6.82 5.23
CA PRO A 13 -22.79 -5.88 4.18
C PRO A 13 -22.58 -6.49 2.78
N THR A 14 -23.55 -6.25 1.90
CA THR A 14 -23.78 -7.00 0.66
C THR A 14 -24.00 -6.02 -0.49
N PHE A 15 -23.07 -5.93 -1.44
CA PHE A 15 -23.20 -5.00 -2.57
C PHE A 15 -24.12 -5.59 -3.63
N GLU A 16 -25.25 -4.99 -3.90
CA GLU A 16 -26.17 -5.47 -4.95
C GLU A 16 -25.86 -4.83 -6.30
N PHE A 17 -25.97 -5.61 -7.38
CA PHE A 17 -25.75 -5.11 -8.73
C PHE A 17 -26.55 -5.87 -9.80
N HIS A 18 -27.30 -5.14 -10.60
CA HIS A 18 -28.18 -5.67 -11.64
C HIS A 18 -27.44 -6.23 -12.87
N ILE A 19 -27.85 -7.41 -13.36
CA ILE A 19 -27.30 -8.02 -14.59
C ILE A 19 -28.38 -8.69 -15.44
N ALA A 20 -28.38 -8.42 -16.75
CA ALA A 20 -29.24 -9.09 -17.74
C ALA A 20 -28.99 -10.60 -17.83
N SER A 21 -30.05 -11.40 -18.02
CA SER A 21 -30.00 -12.87 -18.06
C SER A 21 -29.05 -13.43 -19.13
N GLU A 22 -29.08 -12.86 -20.33
CA GLU A 22 -28.19 -13.27 -21.43
C GLU A 22 -26.71 -12.95 -21.12
N ILE A 23 -26.46 -11.87 -20.38
CA ILE A 23 -25.12 -11.48 -19.97
C ILE A 23 -24.60 -12.37 -18.84
N ARG A 24 -25.48 -12.79 -17.92
CA ARG A 24 -25.15 -13.83 -16.93
C ARG A 24 -24.68 -15.11 -17.61
N LYS A 25 -25.39 -15.56 -18.64
CA LYS A 25 -24.99 -16.72 -19.45
C LYS A 25 -23.69 -16.46 -20.21
N LYS A 26 -23.55 -15.30 -20.85
CA LYS A 26 -22.35 -14.89 -21.62
C LYS A 26 -21.08 -15.02 -20.78
N TYR A 27 -21.11 -14.59 -19.52
CA TYR A 27 -19.94 -14.60 -18.62
C TYR A 27 -19.92 -15.74 -17.60
N GLU A 28 -20.81 -16.74 -17.71
CA GLU A 28 -20.89 -17.89 -16.78
C GLU A 28 -20.98 -17.45 -15.32
N ILE A 29 -21.90 -16.52 -15.06
CA ILE A 29 -22.20 -15.96 -13.74
C ILE A 29 -23.29 -16.82 -13.11
N ASP A 30 -22.92 -18.01 -12.63
CA ASP A 30 -23.90 -19.01 -12.19
C ASP A 30 -24.13 -19.06 -10.66
N GLU A 31 -23.24 -18.48 -9.85
CA GLU A 31 -23.16 -18.75 -8.39
C GLU A 31 -22.69 -17.59 -7.48
N LEU A 32 -22.30 -16.43 -8.01
CA LEU A 32 -21.78 -15.34 -7.18
C LEU A 32 -22.92 -14.63 -6.44
N PHE A 33 -23.31 -15.20 -5.29
CA PHE A 33 -24.30 -14.76 -4.28
C PHE A 33 -25.37 -13.82 -4.85
N PHE A 34 -26.54 -14.29 -5.27
CA PHE A 34 -27.60 -13.41 -5.77
C PHE A 34 -28.58 -13.01 -4.65
N SER A 35 -29.20 -11.83 -4.77
CA SER A 35 -30.33 -11.40 -3.95
C SER A 35 -31.66 -11.93 -4.50
N ILE A 36 -32.71 -11.81 -3.68
CA ILE A 36 -34.10 -12.14 -4.06
C ILE A 36 -34.62 -11.26 -5.21
N SER A 37 -34.11 -10.05 -5.39
CA SER A 37 -34.42 -9.18 -6.53
C SER A 37 -33.70 -9.58 -7.81
N GLY A 38 -32.72 -10.51 -7.73
CA GLY A 38 -31.94 -10.97 -8.87
C GLY A 38 -30.62 -10.24 -9.07
N ASN A 39 -30.19 -9.44 -8.11
CA ASN A 39 -28.94 -8.72 -8.17
C ASN A 39 -27.77 -9.62 -7.78
N VAL A 40 -26.60 -9.39 -8.38
CA VAL A 40 -25.35 -9.99 -7.89
C VAL A 40 -24.96 -9.31 -6.60
N VAL A 41 -24.69 -10.11 -5.58
CA VAL A 41 -24.27 -9.69 -4.26
C VAL A 41 -22.77 -9.90 -4.11
N PHE A 42 -22.01 -8.81 -4.02
CA PHE A 42 -20.61 -8.92 -3.60
C PHE A 42 -20.55 -8.98 -2.08
N VAL A 43 -19.88 -9.99 -1.53
CA VAL A 43 -19.69 -10.13 -0.08
C VAL A 43 -18.40 -9.43 0.37
N ASN A 44 -17.43 -9.29 -0.55
CA ASN A 44 -16.13 -8.66 -0.30
C ASN A 44 -15.44 -8.26 -1.62
N ASN A 45 -14.30 -7.59 -1.52
CA ASN A 45 -13.49 -7.17 -2.69
C ASN A 45 -13.03 -8.36 -3.55
N ALA A 46 -12.75 -9.52 -2.95
CA ALA A 46 -12.38 -10.73 -3.69
C ALA A 46 -13.50 -11.22 -4.62
N ALA A 47 -14.76 -11.12 -4.21
CA ALA A 47 -15.92 -11.43 -5.04
C ALA A 47 -16.01 -10.49 -6.26
N VAL A 48 -15.75 -9.19 -6.08
CA VAL A 48 -15.69 -8.22 -7.17
C VAL A 48 -14.55 -8.53 -8.14
N ARG A 49 -13.34 -8.81 -7.63
CA ARG A 49 -12.17 -9.16 -8.46
C ARG A 49 -12.44 -10.42 -9.30
N ASN A 50 -13.07 -11.44 -8.72
CA ASN A 50 -13.48 -12.66 -9.43
C ASN A 50 -14.52 -12.39 -10.52
N PHE A 51 -15.50 -11.54 -10.22
CA PHE A 51 -16.53 -11.15 -11.17
C PHE A 51 -15.94 -10.39 -12.37
N VAL A 52 -15.10 -9.38 -12.10
CA VAL A 52 -14.39 -8.60 -13.12
C VAL A 52 -13.50 -9.49 -13.97
N LYS A 53 -12.81 -10.46 -13.36
CA LYS A 53 -12.00 -11.44 -14.10
C LYS A 53 -12.85 -12.22 -15.11
N LYS A 54 -14.02 -12.74 -14.72
CA LYS A 54 -14.90 -13.48 -15.64
C LYS A 54 -15.34 -12.65 -16.84
N ILE A 55 -15.57 -11.35 -16.63
CA ILE A 55 -15.89 -10.40 -17.71
C ILE A 55 -14.66 -10.21 -18.62
N ASN A 56 -13.52 -9.84 -18.04
CA ASN A 56 -12.31 -9.48 -18.78
C ASN A 56 -11.67 -10.69 -19.50
N ASP A 57 -11.86 -11.91 -19.01
CA ASP A 57 -11.45 -13.15 -19.70
C ASP A 57 -12.15 -13.34 -21.06
N LYS A 58 -13.33 -12.72 -21.25
CA LYS A 58 -14.14 -12.80 -22.48
C LYS A 58 -14.20 -11.48 -23.25
N ARG A 59 -13.45 -10.46 -22.82
CA ARG A 59 -13.35 -9.15 -23.48
C ARG A 59 -11.93 -8.90 -23.99
N GLU A 60 -11.83 -8.11 -25.06
CA GLU A 60 -10.55 -7.61 -25.54
C GLU A 60 -9.93 -6.62 -24.54
N ALA A 61 -8.60 -6.53 -24.51
CA ALA A 61 -7.87 -5.69 -23.54
C ALA A 61 -8.30 -4.22 -23.53
N ALA A 62 -8.73 -3.68 -24.68
CA ALA A 62 -9.21 -2.30 -24.80
C ALA A 62 -10.58 -2.07 -24.15
N GLU A 63 -11.33 -3.15 -23.86
CA GLU A 63 -12.68 -3.13 -23.29
C GLU A 63 -12.72 -3.67 -21.85
N HIS A 64 -11.54 -3.90 -21.26
CA HIS A 64 -11.44 -4.39 -19.89
C HIS A 64 -12.04 -3.39 -18.90
N VAL A 65 -12.83 -3.91 -17.98
CA VAL A 65 -13.44 -3.13 -16.90
C VAL A 65 -12.55 -3.17 -15.67
N LYS A 66 -12.58 -2.09 -14.90
CA LYS A 66 -11.80 -1.96 -13.67
C LYS A 66 -12.59 -2.48 -12.47
N VAL A 67 -11.88 -2.96 -11.45
CA VAL A 67 -12.51 -3.53 -10.26
C VAL A 67 -13.24 -2.46 -9.46
N GLY A 68 -12.60 -1.30 -9.28
CA GLY A 68 -13.18 -0.14 -8.62
C GLY A 68 -14.41 0.39 -9.33
N GLU A 69 -14.46 0.39 -10.67
CA GLU A 69 -15.65 0.82 -11.44
C GLU A 69 -16.86 -0.07 -11.13
N VAL A 70 -16.70 -1.39 -11.18
CA VAL A 70 -17.79 -2.34 -10.87
C VAL A 70 -18.21 -2.25 -9.41
N ASN A 71 -17.25 -2.15 -8.48
CA ASN A 71 -17.56 -1.99 -7.05
C ASN A 71 -18.33 -0.70 -6.77
N GLY A 72 -17.90 0.42 -7.38
CA GLY A 72 -18.54 1.72 -7.22
C GLY A 72 -19.97 1.74 -7.74
N ALA A 73 -20.23 1.09 -8.88
CA ALA A 73 -21.57 0.99 -9.43
C ALA A 73 -22.51 0.14 -8.55
N GLY A 74 -22.04 -1.01 -8.04
CA GLY A 74 -22.82 -1.81 -7.08
C GLY A 74 -23.04 -1.11 -5.73
N LEU A 75 -22.07 -0.32 -5.27
CA LEU A 75 -22.23 0.54 -4.09
C LEU A 75 -23.33 1.58 -4.28
N LEU A 76 -23.35 2.24 -5.44
CA LEU A 76 -24.33 3.28 -5.74
C LEU A 76 -25.74 2.69 -5.81
N ASP A 77 -25.90 1.53 -6.43
CA ASP A 77 -27.16 0.78 -6.52
C ASP A 77 -27.72 0.45 -5.13
N GLU A 78 -26.88 -0.11 -4.26
CA GLU A 78 -27.28 -0.45 -2.88
C GLU A 78 -27.65 0.79 -2.04
N ILE A 79 -26.88 1.89 -2.18
CA ILE A 79 -27.21 3.15 -1.51
C ILE A 79 -28.57 3.66 -1.99
N TYR A 80 -28.88 3.55 -3.28
CA TYR A 80 -30.17 3.99 -3.81
C TYR A 80 -31.32 3.13 -3.30
N HIS A 81 -31.18 1.81 -3.23
CA HIS A 81 -32.16 0.94 -2.57
C HIS A 81 -32.39 1.33 -1.11
N PHE A 82 -31.30 1.57 -0.36
CA PHE A 82 -31.40 1.99 1.02
C PHE A 82 -32.15 3.32 1.19
N LEU A 83 -31.85 4.30 0.31
CA LEU A 83 -32.54 5.60 0.30
C LEU A 83 -34.01 5.47 -0.10
N PHE A 84 -34.34 4.60 -1.07
CA PHE A 84 -35.72 4.25 -1.42
C PHE A 84 -36.46 3.67 -0.22
N ARG A 85 -35.83 2.75 0.51
CA ARG A 85 -36.44 2.14 1.68
C ARG A 85 -36.67 3.14 2.81
N ILE A 86 -35.72 4.03 3.07
CA ILE A 86 -35.91 5.15 4.02
C ILE A 86 -37.09 6.02 3.59
N TYR A 87 -37.13 6.40 2.32
CA TYR A 87 -38.17 7.27 1.79
C TYR A 87 -39.55 6.62 1.91
N GLU A 88 -39.69 5.36 1.50
CA GLU A 88 -40.94 4.62 1.58
C GLU A 88 -41.39 4.41 3.04
N VAL A 89 -40.50 3.96 3.93
CA VAL A 89 -40.91 3.58 5.29
C VAL A 89 -41.09 4.80 6.20
N GLN A 90 -40.20 5.78 6.12
CA GLN A 90 -40.14 6.87 7.11
C GLN A 90 -40.84 8.14 6.65
N ILE A 91 -40.81 8.44 5.34
CA ILE A 91 -41.26 9.74 4.82
C ILE A 91 -42.62 9.61 4.16
N ASN A 92 -42.78 8.65 3.25
CA ASN A 92 -43.98 8.45 2.44
C ASN A 92 -44.42 6.97 2.36
N PRO A 93 -45.04 6.44 3.44
CA PRO A 93 -45.57 5.08 3.47
C PRO A 93 -46.48 4.73 2.28
N GLY A 94 -46.14 3.63 1.61
CA GLY A 94 -46.88 3.10 0.46
C GLY A 94 -46.70 3.89 -0.84
N VAL A 95 -45.66 4.72 -0.96
CA VAL A 95 -45.41 5.54 -2.16
C VAL A 95 -45.21 4.69 -3.43
N ILE A 96 -44.53 3.55 -3.34
CA ILE A 96 -44.32 2.66 -4.51
C ILE A 96 -45.65 2.09 -5.00
N LYS A 97 -46.53 1.69 -4.07
CA LYS A 97 -47.90 1.27 -4.41
C LYS A 97 -48.72 2.39 -5.07
N LYS A 98 -48.58 3.63 -4.60
CA LYS A 98 -49.22 4.80 -5.23
C LYS A 98 -48.64 5.07 -6.62
N ALA A 99 -47.33 4.94 -6.78
CA ALA A 99 -46.64 5.09 -8.06
C ALA A 99 -47.12 4.04 -9.08
N LEU A 100 -47.25 2.78 -8.65
CA LEU A 100 -47.81 1.72 -9.49
C LEU A 100 -49.25 2.02 -9.91
N ASN A 101 -50.09 2.47 -8.98
CA ASN A 101 -51.47 2.87 -9.30
C ASN A 101 -51.52 4.08 -10.26
N HIS A 102 -50.61 5.05 -10.09
CA HIS A 102 -50.48 6.19 -10.98
C HIS A 102 -50.14 5.74 -12.41
N LEU A 103 -49.16 4.84 -12.56
CA LEU A 103 -48.78 4.25 -13.85
C LEU A 103 -49.93 3.46 -14.49
N ASN A 104 -50.64 2.64 -13.71
CA ASN A 104 -51.79 1.89 -14.22
C ASN A 104 -52.88 2.82 -14.76
N ASN A 105 -53.08 4.00 -14.13
CA ASN A 105 -54.03 5.00 -14.59
C ASN A 105 -53.54 5.79 -15.81
N SER A 106 -52.24 6.04 -15.96
CA SER A 106 -51.68 6.85 -17.05
C SER A 106 -51.39 6.04 -18.31
N LEU A 107 -50.88 4.82 -18.19
CA LEU A 107 -50.44 3.97 -19.31
C LEU A 107 -51.35 2.76 -19.56
N GLY A 108 -52.26 2.46 -18.62
CA GLY A 108 -53.11 1.27 -18.63
C GLY A 108 -52.45 0.07 -17.95
N GLU A 109 -53.23 -0.67 -17.15
CA GLU A 109 -52.73 -1.82 -16.36
C GLU A 109 -52.09 -2.90 -17.24
N ASP A 110 -52.63 -3.19 -18.41
CA ASP A 110 -52.06 -4.18 -19.34
C ASP A 110 -50.67 -3.77 -19.84
N SER A 111 -50.47 -2.49 -20.17
CA SER A 111 -49.18 -1.96 -20.63
C SER A 111 -48.13 -2.03 -19.51
N VAL A 112 -48.51 -1.65 -18.29
CA VAL A 112 -47.62 -1.68 -17.11
C VAL A 112 -47.25 -3.12 -16.76
N ARG A 113 -48.22 -4.04 -16.72
CA ARG A 113 -47.95 -5.47 -16.49
C ARG A 113 -47.03 -6.05 -17.55
N LYS A 114 -47.24 -5.71 -18.83
CA LYS A 114 -46.39 -6.17 -19.93
C LYS A 114 -44.95 -5.65 -19.78
N LEU A 115 -44.78 -4.39 -19.40
CA LEU A 115 -43.46 -3.80 -19.13
C LEU A 115 -42.76 -4.51 -17.96
N LEU A 116 -43.43 -4.72 -16.84
CA LEU A 116 -42.85 -5.42 -15.68
C LEU A 116 -42.53 -6.88 -16.02
N PHE A 117 -43.35 -7.53 -16.84
CA PHE A 117 -43.10 -8.89 -17.33
C PHE A 117 -41.86 -8.95 -18.25
N ASP A 118 -41.72 -8.00 -19.18
CA ASP A 118 -40.55 -7.86 -20.05
C ASP A 118 -39.27 -7.61 -19.22
N PHE A 119 -39.35 -6.70 -18.25
CA PHE A 119 -38.25 -6.42 -17.32
C PHE A 119 -37.82 -7.67 -16.55
N VAL A 120 -38.74 -8.38 -15.90
CA VAL A 120 -38.40 -9.61 -15.15
C VAL A 120 -37.92 -10.74 -16.07
N GLY A 121 -38.35 -10.78 -17.34
CA GLY A 121 -37.82 -11.72 -18.31
C GLY A 121 -36.34 -11.46 -18.65
N LEU A 122 -35.96 -10.19 -18.75
CA LEU A 122 -34.61 -9.75 -19.13
C LEU A 122 -33.65 -9.64 -17.96
N PHE A 123 -34.14 -9.17 -16.81
CA PHE A 123 -33.43 -9.02 -15.54
C PHE A 123 -34.09 -9.90 -14.47
N PRO A 124 -34.07 -11.23 -14.64
CA PRO A 124 -34.81 -12.12 -13.76
C PRO A 124 -34.22 -12.16 -12.35
N PRO A 125 -35.09 -12.14 -11.32
CA PRO A 125 -34.81 -12.65 -9.99
C PRO A 125 -34.11 -14.00 -10.04
N PHE A 126 -33.27 -14.31 -9.06
CA PHE A 126 -32.46 -15.54 -9.08
C PHE A 126 -33.31 -16.81 -9.24
N ASP A 127 -34.43 -16.90 -8.52
CA ASP A 127 -35.34 -18.04 -8.59
C ASP A 127 -35.98 -18.19 -9.97
N VAL A 128 -36.29 -17.07 -10.64
CA VAL A 128 -36.80 -17.06 -12.02
C VAL A 128 -35.69 -17.46 -13.00
N PHE A 129 -34.48 -16.95 -12.81
CA PHE A 129 -33.32 -17.28 -13.63
C PHE A 129 -32.96 -18.77 -13.57
N LYS A 130 -33.03 -19.39 -12.38
CA LYS A 130 -32.82 -20.83 -12.19
C LYS A 130 -34.02 -21.69 -12.59
N GLY A 131 -35.13 -21.09 -13.03
CA GLY A 131 -36.34 -21.80 -13.45
C GLY A 131 -37.14 -22.40 -12.30
N GLN A 132 -36.96 -21.93 -11.07
CA GLN A 132 -37.69 -22.37 -9.89
C GLN A 132 -39.09 -21.73 -9.79
N SER A 133 -39.27 -20.55 -10.38
CA SER A 133 -40.54 -19.84 -10.49
C SER A 133 -40.69 -19.27 -11.89
N SER A 134 -41.92 -19.18 -12.40
CA SER A 134 -42.17 -18.46 -13.66
C SER A 134 -42.23 -16.95 -13.41
N VAL A 135 -42.00 -16.15 -14.47
CA VAL A 135 -42.17 -14.69 -14.41
C VAL A 135 -43.57 -14.29 -13.90
N PHE A 136 -44.59 -15.03 -14.36
CA PHE A 136 -45.97 -14.82 -13.95
C PHE A 136 -46.18 -15.12 -12.46
N ASP A 137 -45.66 -16.25 -11.98
CA ASP A 137 -45.80 -16.64 -10.58
C ASP A 137 -45.05 -15.67 -9.65
N TYR A 138 -43.86 -15.24 -10.06
CA TYR A 138 -43.07 -14.24 -9.34
C TYR A 138 -43.85 -12.92 -9.19
N LEU A 139 -44.33 -12.33 -10.28
CA LEU A 139 -45.04 -11.04 -10.24
C LEU A 139 -46.35 -11.09 -9.42
N ASN A 140 -47.00 -12.25 -9.33
CA ASN A 140 -48.23 -12.42 -8.53
C ASN A 140 -47.97 -12.88 -7.08
N SER A 141 -46.71 -12.95 -6.67
CA SER A 141 -46.32 -13.36 -5.32
C SER A 141 -45.78 -12.19 -4.48
N PHE A 142 -45.45 -12.50 -3.24
CA PHE A 142 -44.91 -11.55 -2.27
C PHE A 142 -43.54 -12.04 -1.83
N THR A 143 -42.62 -11.10 -1.66
CA THR A 143 -41.37 -11.37 -0.97
C THR A 143 -41.41 -10.67 0.37
N GLU A 144 -41.40 -11.47 1.43
CA GLU A 144 -41.73 -11.05 2.78
C GLU A 144 -43.10 -10.36 2.85
N ASP A 145 -43.15 -9.06 3.16
CA ASP A 145 -44.35 -8.25 3.25
C ASP A 145 -44.57 -7.32 2.04
N ARG A 146 -43.66 -7.32 1.05
CA ARG A 146 -43.76 -6.49 -0.16
C ARG A 146 -44.26 -7.30 -1.35
N SER A 147 -45.11 -6.65 -2.15
CA SER A 147 -45.55 -7.19 -3.43
C SER A 147 -44.39 -7.22 -4.42
N ASN A 148 -44.21 -8.31 -5.15
CA ASN A 148 -43.15 -8.39 -6.16
C ASN A 148 -43.36 -7.40 -7.31
N LEU A 149 -44.58 -6.92 -7.55
CA LEU A 149 -44.84 -5.80 -8.46
C LEU A 149 -44.21 -4.49 -7.96
N GLU A 150 -44.26 -4.25 -6.65
CA GLU A 150 -43.67 -3.05 -6.05
C GLU A 150 -42.15 -3.12 -6.09
N ILE A 151 -41.58 -4.28 -5.75
CA ILE A 151 -40.13 -4.53 -5.87
C ILE A 151 -39.68 -4.32 -7.33
N THR A 152 -40.36 -4.95 -8.28
CA THR A 152 -40.01 -4.84 -9.71
C THR A 152 -40.10 -3.39 -10.21
N LEU A 153 -41.06 -2.60 -9.73
CA LEU A 153 -41.17 -1.19 -10.08
C LEU A 153 -39.98 -0.38 -9.54
N GLU A 154 -39.52 -0.66 -8.31
CA GLU A 154 -38.32 -0.06 -7.73
C GLU A 154 -37.08 -0.38 -8.59
N GLU A 155 -36.88 -1.66 -8.94
CA GLU A 155 -35.76 -2.10 -9.80
C GLU A 155 -35.80 -1.45 -11.18
N LEU A 156 -36.99 -1.33 -11.77
CA LEU A 156 -37.19 -0.67 -13.06
C LEU A 156 -36.81 0.82 -12.99
N ILE A 157 -37.08 1.49 -11.87
CA ILE A 157 -36.62 2.86 -11.65
C ILE A 157 -35.10 2.90 -11.56
N LEU A 158 -34.48 2.04 -10.74
CA LEU A 158 -33.02 2.01 -10.56
C LEU A 158 -32.26 1.67 -11.83
N LEU A 159 -32.81 0.78 -12.67
CA LEU A 159 -32.30 0.53 -14.02
C LEU A 159 -32.17 1.85 -14.81
N SER A 160 -33.18 2.72 -14.76
CA SER A 160 -33.13 4.01 -15.45
C SER A 160 -31.99 4.90 -14.92
N PHE A 161 -31.77 4.93 -13.60
CA PHE A 161 -30.68 5.69 -12.98
C PHE A 161 -29.30 5.15 -13.35
N ALA A 162 -29.14 3.83 -13.40
CA ALA A 162 -27.91 3.18 -13.83
C ALA A 162 -27.59 3.48 -15.30
N ASN A 163 -28.60 3.56 -16.17
CA ASN A 163 -28.45 3.83 -17.61
C ASN A 163 -28.16 5.32 -17.93
N ILE A 164 -28.72 6.26 -17.15
CA ILE A 164 -28.42 7.69 -17.37
C ILE A 164 -27.04 8.09 -16.84
N ASN A 165 -26.41 7.26 -16.01
CA ASN A 165 -25.12 7.56 -15.38
C ASN A 165 -23.95 7.35 -16.36
N PRO A 166 -23.26 8.42 -16.84
CA PRO A 166 -22.18 8.26 -17.81
C PRO A 166 -20.97 7.48 -17.28
N ALA A 167 -20.74 7.49 -15.96
CA ALA A 167 -19.68 6.73 -15.32
C ALA A 167 -19.80 5.20 -15.54
N ASN A 168 -21.00 4.71 -15.87
CA ASN A 168 -21.28 3.30 -16.11
C ASN A 168 -20.96 2.82 -17.54
N LYS A 169 -20.45 3.68 -18.44
CA LYS A 169 -20.26 3.36 -19.87
C LYS A 169 -19.56 2.03 -20.16
N ASN A 170 -18.55 1.64 -19.38
CA ASN A 170 -17.75 0.43 -19.61
C ASN A 170 -18.48 -0.85 -19.18
N ILE A 171 -19.49 -0.71 -18.33
CA ILE A 171 -20.26 -1.80 -17.71
C ILE A 171 -21.75 -1.74 -18.09
N LEU A 172 -22.14 -0.82 -18.98
CA LEU A 172 -23.52 -0.60 -19.40
C LEU A 172 -24.16 -1.87 -19.97
N GLU A 173 -23.40 -2.71 -20.69
CA GLU A 173 -23.93 -3.98 -21.22
C GLU A 173 -24.49 -4.90 -20.11
N LEU A 174 -24.11 -4.72 -18.85
CA LEU A 174 -24.64 -5.54 -17.76
C LEU A 174 -26.12 -5.21 -17.49
N PHE A 175 -26.53 -3.96 -17.69
CA PHE A 175 -27.87 -3.44 -17.34
C PHE A 175 -28.46 -2.52 -18.42
N ASP A 176 -28.18 -2.79 -19.69
CA ASP A 176 -28.62 -1.91 -20.78
C ASP A 176 -30.15 -1.94 -20.94
N GLN A 177 -30.79 -0.79 -20.76
CA GLN A 177 -32.24 -0.63 -20.95
C GLN A 177 -32.66 -0.92 -22.40
N ASN A 178 -31.75 -0.88 -23.36
CA ASN A 178 -32.01 -1.21 -24.76
C ASN A 178 -32.33 -2.68 -25.00
N TYR A 179 -32.18 -3.55 -24.00
CA TYR A 179 -32.64 -4.93 -24.09
C TYR A 179 -34.17 -5.05 -23.98
N LEU A 180 -34.84 -4.07 -23.35
CA LEU A 180 -36.30 -4.07 -23.22
C LEU A 180 -36.97 -4.08 -24.61
N SER A 181 -37.97 -4.93 -24.76
CA SER A 181 -38.87 -4.95 -25.92
C SER A 181 -39.81 -3.75 -25.87
N GLU A 182 -40.22 -3.35 -24.68
CA GLU A 182 -41.19 -2.28 -24.39
C GLU A 182 -40.53 -0.90 -24.17
N LYS A 183 -39.55 -0.51 -24.99
CA LYS A 183 -38.74 0.72 -24.79
C LYS A 183 -39.55 2.00 -24.70
N GLU A 184 -40.52 2.18 -25.59
CA GLU A 184 -41.37 3.38 -25.58
C GLU A 184 -42.26 3.43 -24.34
N THR A 185 -42.78 2.27 -23.91
CA THR A 185 -43.59 2.15 -22.70
C THR A 185 -42.74 2.43 -21.47
N PHE A 186 -41.51 1.90 -21.42
CA PHE A 186 -40.53 2.17 -20.37
C PHE A 186 -40.22 3.66 -20.26
N GLN A 187 -39.89 4.34 -21.37
CA GLN A 187 -39.59 5.77 -21.35
C GLN A 187 -40.78 6.59 -20.85
N LYS A 188 -42.00 6.31 -21.34
CA LYS A 188 -43.22 6.97 -20.85
C LYS A 188 -43.49 6.68 -19.38
N ALA A 189 -43.16 5.48 -18.90
CA ALA A 189 -43.28 5.13 -17.48
C ALA A 189 -42.33 5.98 -16.63
N ILE A 190 -41.05 6.09 -17.00
CA ILE A 190 -40.07 6.91 -16.26
C ILE A 190 -40.47 8.39 -16.27
N GLU A 191 -40.91 8.94 -17.42
CA GLU A 191 -41.41 10.32 -17.51
C GLU A 191 -42.65 10.55 -16.62
N SER A 192 -43.60 9.59 -16.61
CA SER A 192 -44.78 9.64 -15.75
C SER A 192 -44.42 9.54 -14.27
N LEU A 193 -43.44 8.70 -13.91
CA LEU A 193 -42.96 8.56 -12.53
C LEU A 193 -42.24 9.83 -12.06
N GLU A 194 -41.42 10.45 -12.91
CA GLU A 194 -40.75 11.70 -12.59
C GLU A 194 -41.77 12.81 -12.28
N SER A 195 -42.83 12.93 -13.08
CA SER A 195 -43.94 13.84 -12.80
C SER A 195 -44.76 13.45 -11.57
N PHE A 196 -44.83 12.16 -11.20
CA PHE A 196 -45.49 11.71 -9.99
C PHE A 196 -44.69 12.12 -8.75
N PHE A 197 -43.39 11.79 -8.71
CA PHE A 197 -42.52 12.08 -7.57
C PHE A 197 -42.27 13.58 -7.36
N SER A 198 -42.38 14.41 -8.42
CA SER A 198 -42.31 15.87 -8.27
C SER A 198 -43.43 16.46 -7.41
N ASN A 199 -44.57 15.75 -7.30
CA ASN A 199 -45.73 16.17 -6.50
C ASN A 199 -45.81 15.45 -5.14
N GLU A 200 -44.90 14.53 -4.86
CA GLU A 200 -44.85 13.78 -3.60
C GLU A 200 -43.99 14.50 -2.55
N LYS A 201 -43.91 13.93 -1.35
CA LYS A 201 -43.11 14.50 -0.26
C LYS A 201 -41.64 14.60 -0.67
N LYS A 202 -41.04 15.76 -0.39
CA LYS A 202 -39.62 16.03 -0.61
C LYS A 202 -38.72 15.25 0.34
N PHE A 203 -37.45 15.09 -0.04
CA PHE A 203 -36.46 14.29 0.67
C PHE A 203 -35.07 14.95 0.65
N GLY A 204 -34.19 14.49 1.54
CA GLY A 204 -32.80 14.92 1.60
C GLY A 204 -32.55 16.29 2.24
N PRO A 205 -31.28 16.66 2.43
CA PRO A 205 -30.87 17.90 3.09
C PRO A 205 -31.30 19.17 2.32
N ASP A 206 -31.34 19.09 0.99
CA ASP A 206 -31.71 20.21 0.11
C ASP A 206 -33.22 20.28 -0.18
N ASN A 207 -34.03 19.40 0.44
CA ASN A 207 -35.49 19.38 0.32
C ASN A 207 -35.98 19.34 -1.14
N GLN A 208 -35.46 18.36 -1.89
CA GLN A 208 -35.73 18.14 -3.31
C GLN A 208 -36.81 17.08 -3.51
N ASP A 209 -37.40 16.99 -4.71
CA ASP A 209 -38.18 15.81 -5.08
C ASP A 209 -37.26 14.58 -5.16
N PHE A 210 -37.82 13.39 -4.99
CA PHE A 210 -37.03 12.17 -4.80
C PHE A 210 -36.21 11.79 -6.04
N PHE A 211 -36.72 12.03 -7.24
CA PHE A 211 -36.00 11.75 -8.49
C PHE A 211 -34.83 12.71 -8.69
N THR A 212 -35.05 14.03 -8.53
CA THR A 212 -33.97 15.03 -8.59
C THR A 212 -32.90 14.75 -7.54
N PHE A 213 -33.31 14.36 -6.34
CA PHE A 213 -32.39 13.96 -5.27
C PHE A 213 -31.47 12.82 -5.73
N LEU A 214 -32.02 11.71 -6.25
CA LEU A 214 -31.21 10.60 -6.77
C LEU A 214 -30.36 10.98 -8.00
N LYS A 215 -30.82 11.88 -8.87
CA LYS A 215 -30.04 12.36 -10.04
C LYS A 215 -28.86 13.25 -9.63
N THR A 216 -28.90 13.91 -8.47
CA THR A 216 -27.95 14.96 -8.11
C THR A 216 -26.47 14.54 -8.13
N PRO A 217 -26.07 13.38 -7.58
CA PRO A 217 -24.67 12.93 -7.66
C PRO A 217 -24.21 12.74 -9.10
N ILE A 218 -25.06 12.11 -9.93
CA ILE A 218 -24.80 11.85 -11.35
C ILE A 218 -24.64 13.18 -12.11
N LEU A 219 -25.53 14.15 -11.88
CA LEU A 219 -25.47 15.45 -12.57
C LEU A 219 -24.27 16.30 -12.12
N THR A 220 -23.85 16.17 -10.86
CA THR A 220 -22.72 16.94 -10.31
C THR A 220 -21.38 16.39 -10.78
N ASN A 221 -21.25 15.05 -10.88
CA ASN A 221 -20.02 14.37 -11.29
C ASN A 221 -20.29 13.27 -12.33
N PRO A 222 -20.63 13.62 -13.59
CA PRO A 222 -21.21 12.66 -14.55
C PRO A 222 -20.28 11.48 -14.93
N ASP A 223 -19.00 11.73 -15.15
CA ASP A 223 -18.07 10.73 -15.66
C ASP A 223 -17.19 10.08 -14.57
N ASN A 224 -17.45 10.37 -13.28
CA ASN A 224 -16.58 9.93 -12.19
C ASN A 224 -17.38 9.33 -11.02
N ILE A 225 -17.44 8.00 -10.97
CA ILE A 225 -18.14 7.24 -9.94
C ILE A 225 -17.54 7.47 -8.53
N GLU A 226 -16.23 7.66 -8.41
CA GLU A 226 -15.57 7.98 -7.13
C GLU A 226 -16.09 9.32 -6.58
N ALA A 227 -16.14 10.35 -7.43
CA ALA A 227 -16.63 11.67 -7.06
C ALA A 227 -18.14 11.67 -6.75
N GLN A 228 -18.93 10.79 -7.39
CA GLN A 228 -20.34 10.58 -7.04
C GLN A 228 -20.48 9.99 -5.63
N LEU A 229 -19.69 8.98 -5.28
CA LEU A 229 -19.70 8.38 -3.94
C LEU A 229 -19.17 9.34 -2.85
N ASP A 230 -18.12 10.13 -3.15
CA ASP A 230 -17.63 11.17 -2.25
C ASP A 230 -18.70 12.25 -2.00
N PHE A 231 -19.44 12.66 -3.04
CA PHE A 231 -20.58 13.59 -2.89
C PHE A 231 -21.64 13.01 -1.94
N ILE A 232 -22.01 11.74 -2.12
CA ILE A 232 -22.99 11.06 -1.27
C ILE A 232 -22.50 11.00 0.18
N ARG A 233 -21.24 10.63 0.41
CA ARG A 233 -20.65 10.58 1.76
C ARG A 233 -20.73 11.94 2.45
N GLU A 234 -20.37 13.02 1.74
CA GLU A 234 -20.26 14.36 2.30
C GLU A 234 -21.61 15.05 2.49
N LYS A 235 -22.52 14.91 1.52
CA LYS A 235 -23.82 15.60 1.54
C LYS A 235 -24.91 14.76 2.21
N TRP A 236 -24.89 13.45 2.00
CA TRP A 236 -25.96 12.54 2.44
C TRP A 236 -25.52 11.63 3.59
N GLY A 237 -24.30 11.78 4.12
CA GLY A 237 -23.78 10.90 5.17
C GLY A 237 -24.64 10.81 6.44
N ILE A 238 -25.43 11.84 6.76
CA ILE A 238 -26.38 11.83 7.89
C ILE A 238 -27.56 10.86 7.65
N LEU A 239 -27.88 10.60 6.38
CA LEU A 239 -28.93 9.65 5.99
C LEU A 239 -28.41 8.21 5.95
N LEU A 240 -27.09 8.02 5.83
CA LEU A 240 -26.44 6.73 5.72
C LEU A 240 -26.00 6.21 7.10
N ASP A 241 -25.94 4.88 7.24
CA ASP A 241 -25.33 4.28 8.40
C ASP A 241 -23.79 4.27 8.31
N GLU A 242 -23.13 4.03 9.44
CA GLU A 242 -21.67 3.99 9.52
C GLU A 242 -21.06 2.89 8.62
N LYS A 243 -21.79 1.81 8.37
CA LYS A 243 -21.33 0.71 7.51
C LYS A 243 -21.24 1.15 6.05
N PHE A 244 -22.24 1.88 5.54
CA PHE A 244 -22.21 2.45 4.19
C PHE A 244 -21.07 3.45 4.02
N LEU A 245 -20.84 4.31 5.03
CA LEU A 245 -19.74 5.27 5.00
C LEU A 245 -18.38 4.55 4.90
N ASN A 246 -18.15 3.53 5.74
CA ASN A 246 -16.92 2.73 5.70
C ASN A 246 -16.73 1.97 4.38
N ARG A 247 -17.83 1.53 3.74
CA ARG A 247 -17.76 0.85 2.44
C ARG A 247 -17.50 1.80 1.28
N ILE A 248 -18.05 3.01 1.31
CA ILE A 248 -17.68 4.07 0.35
C ILE A 248 -16.18 4.32 0.43
N LEU A 249 -15.63 4.44 1.65
CA LEU A 249 -14.20 4.63 1.88
C LEU A 249 -13.37 3.43 1.38
N SER A 250 -13.83 2.20 1.64
CA SER A 250 -13.14 0.98 1.17
C SER A 250 -13.21 0.83 -0.36
N GLY A 251 -14.34 1.18 -0.98
CA GLY A 251 -14.50 1.16 -2.44
C GLY A 251 -13.61 2.19 -3.13
N LYS A 252 -13.44 3.36 -2.51
CA LYS A 252 -12.46 4.36 -2.95
C LYS A 252 -11.03 3.83 -2.90
N ASP A 253 -10.65 3.12 -1.84
CA ASP A 253 -9.32 2.50 -1.77
C ASP A 253 -9.11 1.47 -2.87
N LEU A 254 -10.14 0.68 -3.20
CA LEU A 254 -10.10 -0.28 -4.31
C LEU A 254 -9.93 0.42 -5.68
N MET A 255 -10.61 1.55 -5.90
CA MET A 255 -10.43 2.35 -7.12
C MET A 255 -9.00 2.90 -7.26
N LYS A 256 -8.35 3.26 -6.14
CA LYS A 256 -6.94 3.69 -6.15
C LYS A 256 -5.98 2.56 -6.52
N GLU A 257 -6.29 1.30 -6.18
CA GLU A 257 -5.47 0.14 -6.57
C GLU A 257 -5.36 0.00 -8.09
N ASP A 258 -6.46 0.28 -8.82
CA ASP A 258 -6.55 0.19 -10.29
C ASP A 258 -5.69 1.26 -11.02
N ILE A 259 -5.14 2.24 -10.30
CA ILE A 259 -4.26 3.25 -10.90
C ILE A 259 -2.88 2.61 -11.15
N ILE A 260 -2.52 2.42 -12.41
CA ILE A 260 -1.17 1.98 -12.80
C ILE A 260 -0.24 3.22 -12.80
N LEU A 261 0.62 3.33 -11.79
CA LEU A 261 1.79 4.21 -11.87
C LEU A 261 2.83 3.52 -12.78
N GLY A 262 3.41 4.24 -13.74
CA GLY A 262 4.26 3.65 -14.77
C GLY A 262 5.45 2.84 -14.22
N PHE A 263 5.99 1.92 -15.03
CA PHE A 263 7.14 1.06 -14.75
C PHE A 263 8.49 1.82 -14.68
N GLY A 264 8.52 3.01 -14.07
CA GLY A 264 9.71 3.83 -13.87
C GLY A 264 10.36 3.50 -12.53
N GLY A 265 11.57 2.95 -12.58
CA GLY A 265 12.31 2.50 -11.39
C GLY A 265 12.54 3.60 -10.35
N GLY A 266 12.48 3.17 -9.07
CA GLY A 266 13.08 3.79 -7.88
C GLY A 266 13.43 5.27 -7.94
N GLY A 267 12.48 6.13 -8.30
CA GLY A 267 12.65 7.56 -8.17
C GLY A 267 12.72 7.89 -6.69
N GLY A 268 13.88 8.37 -6.23
CA GLY A 268 14.11 8.78 -4.85
C GLY A 268 12.96 9.62 -4.30
N ALA A 269 12.63 9.41 -3.03
CA ALA A 269 11.57 10.14 -2.36
C ALA A 269 11.73 11.65 -2.59
N PRO A 270 10.65 12.39 -2.90
CA PRO A 270 10.74 13.82 -3.09
C PRO A 270 11.35 14.49 -1.85
N VAL A 271 12.44 15.22 -2.04
CA VAL A 271 13.17 15.89 -0.96
C VAL A 271 12.70 17.33 -0.85
N PHE A 272 11.98 17.63 0.22
CA PHE A 272 11.43 18.95 0.51
C PHE A 272 12.13 19.56 1.74
N ALA A 273 12.23 20.89 1.78
CA ALA A 273 12.63 21.58 3.00
C ALA A 273 11.41 21.68 3.94
N PRO A 274 11.45 21.13 5.17
CA PRO A 274 10.36 21.33 6.11
C PRO A 274 10.25 22.82 6.51
N GLN A 275 9.03 23.36 6.41
CA GLN A 275 8.68 24.69 6.94
C GLN A 275 7.74 24.49 8.14
N TYR A 276 8.16 24.98 9.32
CA TYR A 276 7.44 24.76 10.59
C TYR A 276 6.53 25.93 11.02
N LYS A 277 6.30 26.95 10.17
CA LYS A 277 5.46 28.13 10.49
C LYS A 277 4.06 28.05 9.87
N GLU A 278 3.06 28.51 10.60
CA GLU A 278 1.69 28.73 10.12
C GLU A 278 1.67 29.77 8.99
N GLY A 279 1.25 29.36 7.79
CA GLY A 279 1.15 30.22 6.61
C GLY A 279 1.40 29.46 5.32
N MET A 280 0.50 28.53 4.98
CA MET A 280 0.57 27.72 3.75
C MET A 280 0.24 28.55 2.50
N ASN A 281 1.09 28.46 1.47
CA ASN A 281 0.66 28.60 0.07
C ASN A 281 0.78 27.22 -0.59
N GLU A 282 -0.22 26.86 -1.39
CA GLU A 282 -0.61 25.50 -1.81
C GLU A 282 0.34 24.74 -2.76
N ALA A 283 1.66 24.97 -2.73
CA ALA A 283 2.56 24.46 -3.77
C ALA A 283 3.54 23.32 -3.38
N ASP A 284 3.82 23.05 -2.09
CA ASP A 284 4.82 22.03 -1.69
C ASP A 284 4.33 21.08 -0.59
N PHE A 285 3.36 20.21 -0.91
CA PHE A 285 2.90 19.13 -0.02
C PHE A 285 3.50 17.79 -0.46
N LEU A 286 4.33 17.17 0.41
CA LEU A 286 4.76 15.78 0.20
C LEU A 286 3.56 14.84 0.31
N THR A 287 3.06 14.44 -0.86
CA THR A 287 2.02 13.43 -1.03
C THR A 287 2.71 12.10 -1.30
N LEU A 288 2.46 11.10 -0.45
CA LEU A 288 3.11 9.78 -0.54
C LEU A 288 2.14 8.74 -1.08
N GLY A 289 2.63 7.94 -2.01
CA GLY A 289 1.91 6.78 -2.57
C GLY A 289 0.63 7.12 -3.32
N LYS A 290 -0.16 6.09 -3.64
CA LYS A 290 -1.46 6.21 -4.30
C LYS A 290 -2.56 6.67 -3.34
N SER A 291 -2.38 6.43 -2.04
CA SER A 291 -3.28 6.85 -0.98
C SER A 291 -3.45 8.38 -0.95
N GLY A 292 -2.45 9.11 -1.43
CA GLY A 292 -2.42 10.56 -1.38
C GLY A 292 -2.05 11.10 0.00
N TYR A 293 -1.38 10.29 0.83
CA TYR A 293 -1.07 10.62 2.22
C TYR A 293 -0.22 11.90 2.31
N ARG A 294 -0.75 12.94 2.98
CA ARG A 294 -0.10 14.26 3.08
C ARG A 294 0.64 14.37 4.41
N TYR A 295 1.91 14.02 4.42
CA TYR A 295 2.70 13.91 5.65
C TYR A 295 2.62 15.17 6.52
N ALA A 296 2.80 16.36 5.93
CA ALA A 296 2.80 17.63 6.69
C ALA A 296 1.44 17.98 7.36
N LEU A 297 0.32 17.41 6.89
CA LEU A 297 -1.02 17.68 7.41
C LEU A 297 -1.54 16.59 8.34
N ASP A 298 -1.08 15.35 8.14
CA ASP A 298 -1.59 14.17 8.81
C ASP A 298 -0.63 13.63 9.88
N ALA A 299 0.69 13.82 9.75
CA ALA A 299 1.69 13.22 10.65
C ALA A 299 1.56 13.67 12.12
N TRP A 300 1.12 14.91 12.37
CA TRP A 300 0.91 15.44 13.73
C TRP A 300 -0.45 15.08 14.33
N LYS A 301 -1.39 14.58 13.52
CA LYS A 301 -2.75 14.23 13.97
C LYS A 301 -2.82 12.79 14.49
N ASP A 302 -1.93 11.93 14.03
CA ASP A 302 -2.02 10.49 14.28
C ASP A 302 -1.38 10.09 15.63
N TYR A 303 -0.28 10.72 16.05
CA TYR A 303 0.40 10.41 17.31
C TYR A 303 1.13 11.63 17.92
N ASP A 304 1.21 11.68 19.26
CA ASP A 304 2.00 12.67 19.98
C ASP A 304 3.51 12.51 19.71
N GLU A 305 4.14 13.54 19.18
CA GLU A 305 5.59 13.58 18.96
C GLU A 305 6.31 14.19 20.17
N VAL A 306 6.42 13.41 21.25
CA VAL A 306 7.10 13.82 22.48
C VAL A 306 8.62 13.87 22.27
N GLU A 307 9.26 14.88 22.84
CA GLU A 307 10.73 14.97 22.84
C GLU A 307 11.36 13.93 23.78
N LYS A 308 12.18 13.04 23.21
CA LYS A 308 12.87 11.95 23.90
C LYS A 308 14.16 11.53 23.18
N PHE A 309 15.07 12.49 23.03
CA PHE A 309 16.41 12.24 22.48
C PHE A 309 17.18 11.21 23.32
N THR A 310 17.97 10.39 22.64
CA THR A 310 18.96 9.55 23.31
C THR A 310 20.23 10.35 23.58
N SER A 311 20.81 10.20 24.78
CA SER A 311 22.08 10.82 25.13
C SER A 311 23.23 10.18 24.38
N ASP A 312 24.11 10.99 23.80
CA ASP A 312 25.36 10.50 23.21
C ASP A 312 26.39 10.23 24.30
N ILE A 313 27.24 9.23 24.06
CA ILE A 313 28.48 9.03 24.82
C ILE A 313 29.68 9.62 24.07
N ASP A 314 30.80 9.79 24.77
CA ASP A 314 31.96 10.61 24.36
C ASP A 314 32.49 10.37 22.93
N TRP A 315 32.43 9.14 22.42
CA TRP A 315 32.91 8.83 21.06
C TRP A 315 31.87 9.06 19.95
N MET A 316 30.57 9.01 20.24
CA MET A 316 29.51 9.07 19.22
C MET A 316 29.46 10.40 18.44
N PRO A 317 29.66 11.58 19.05
CA PRO A 317 29.73 12.85 18.33
C PRO A 317 30.94 12.99 17.43
N ARG A 318 31.98 12.16 17.62
CA ARG A 318 33.27 12.26 16.91
C ARG A 318 33.38 11.28 15.74
N VAL A 319 32.30 10.59 15.39
CA VAL A 319 32.32 9.58 14.33
C VAL A 319 32.47 10.24 12.97
N VAL A 320 33.48 9.81 12.21
CA VAL A 320 33.69 10.09 10.79
C VAL A 320 33.72 8.74 10.08
N MET A 321 32.72 8.51 9.23
CA MET A 321 32.43 7.18 8.69
C MET A 321 32.78 7.09 7.21
N ILE A 322 33.30 5.94 6.79
CA ILE A 322 33.43 5.57 5.39
C ILE A 322 32.69 4.26 5.11
N ALA A 323 31.89 4.26 4.05
CA ALA A 323 31.20 3.10 3.54
C ALA A 323 32.08 2.34 2.54
N LYS A 324 32.16 1.02 2.66
CA LYS A 324 32.82 0.16 1.67
C LYS A 324 31.89 -1.00 1.31
N ASN A 325 31.54 -1.11 0.02
CA ASN A 325 30.95 -2.33 -0.51
C ASN A 325 31.99 -3.45 -0.42
N THR A 326 31.75 -4.43 0.46
CA THR A 326 32.77 -5.39 0.90
C THR A 326 33.38 -6.16 -0.27
N TYR A 327 32.55 -6.72 -1.16
CA TYR A 327 33.01 -7.56 -2.27
C TYR A 327 33.80 -6.75 -3.29
N VAL A 328 33.30 -5.55 -3.62
CA VAL A 328 33.97 -4.64 -4.54
C VAL A 328 35.30 -4.17 -3.96
N TRP A 329 35.34 -3.87 -2.65
CA TRP A 329 36.56 -3.43 -1.98
C TRP A 329 37.62 -4.53 -1.93
N LEU A 330 37.25 -5.78 -1.63
CA LEU A 330 38.20 -6.91 -1.63
C LEU A 330 38.82 -7.14 -3.02
N ASP A 331 38.03 -7.02 -4.10
CA ASP A 331 38.54 -7.08 -5.48
C ASP A 331 39.49 -5.91 -5.80
N GLN A 332 39.12 -4.68 -5.43
CA GLN A 332 39.97 -3.50 -5.60
C GLN A 332 41.30 -3.63 -4.83
N LEU A 333 41.26 -4.11 -3.59
CA LEU A 333 42.45 -4.37 -2.80
C LEU A 333 43.30 -5.45 -3.45
N SER A 334 42.68 -6.49 -4.01
CA SER A 334 43.42 -7.54 -4.72
C SER A 334 44.24 -6.98 -5.87
N LYS A 335 43.64 -6.07 -6.64
CA LYS A 335 44.29 -5.34 -7.73
C LYS A 335 45.37 -4.39 -7.22
N LYS A 336 45.10 -3.62 -6.17
CA LYS A 336 46.03 -2.64 -5.58
C LYS A 336 47.30 -3.30 -5.03
N TYR A 337 47.16 -4.44 -4.35
CA TYR A 337 48.27 -5.15 -3.69
C TYR A 337 48.83 -6.30 -4.55
N ASN A 338 48.31 -6.50 -5.76
CA ASN A 338 48.71 -7.56 -6.67
C ASN A 338 48.75 -8.96 -6.01
N ARG A 339 47.75 -9.26 -5.17
CA ARG A 339 47.56 -10.54 -4.49
C ARG A 339 46.07 -10.82 -4.33
N LEU A 340 45.66 -12.08 -4.32
CA LEU A 340 44.25 -12.41 -4.10
C LEU A 340 43.85 -12.09 -2.65
N ILE A 341 42.88 -11.21 -2.47
CA ILE A 341 42.24 -10.85 -1.19
C ILE A 341 40.77 -11.20 -1.31
N LYS A 342 40.36 -12.29 -0.67
CA LYS A 342 39.01 -12.84 -0.74
C LYS A 342 38.24 -12.72 0.57
N THR A 343 38.92 -12.69 1.71
CA THR A 343 38.30 -12.71 3.04
C THR A 343 38.66 -11.48 3.87
N LEU A 344 37.83 -11.17 4.86
CA LEU A 344 37.97 -9.96 5.70
C LEU A 344 39.30 -9.90 6.47
N ASP A 345 39.84 -11.04 6.89
CA ASP A 345 41.14 -11.14 7.57
C ASP A 345 42.33 -10.82 6.65
N GLN A 346 42.15 -10.91 5.33
CA GLN A 346 43.20 -10.64 4.35
C GLN A 346 43.33 -9.16 3.98
N ILE A 347 42.41 -8.31 4.46
CA ILE A 347 42.49 -6.85 4.28
C ILE A 347 43.82 -6.36 4.88
N PRO A 348 44.70 -5.72 4.08
CA PRO A 348 46.03 -5.31 4.52
C PRO A 348 45.97 -4.33 5.69
N ASP A 349 46.97 -4.39 6.56
CA ASP A 349 47.07 -3.48 7.71
C ASP A 349 47.30 -2.03 7.25
N GLU A 350 48.01 -1.85 6.15
CA GLU A 350 48.29 -0.56 5.53
C GLU A 350 47.02 0.19 5.12
N GLU A 351 45.95 -0.52 4.74
CA GLU A 351 44.65 0.10 4.44
C GLU A 351 43.99 0.62 5.70
N LEU A 352 44.04 -0.13 6.80
CA LEU A 352 43.48 0.30 8.08
C LEU A 352 44.28 1.47 8.67
N ASP A 353 45.61 1.42 8.53
CA ASP A 353 46.50 2.53 8.91
C ASP A 353 46.19 3.79 8.10
N GLN A 354 45.96 3.66 6.79
CA GLN A 354 45.60 4.76 5.91
C GLN A 354 44.25 5.39 6.30
N LEU A 355 43.22 4.58 6.55
CA LEU A 355 41.92 5.06 6.99
C LEU A 355 42.01 5.83 8.32
N SER A 356 42.76 5.29 9.28
CA SER A 356 43.00 5.94 10.57
C SER A 356 43.75 7.27 10.40
N ALA A 357 44.78 7.29 9.54
CA ALA A 357 45.55 8.50 9.24
C ALA A 357 44.72 9.60 8.53
N TRP A 358 43.73 9.22 7.73
CA TRP A 358 42.76 10.15 7.16
C TRP A 358 41.70 10.65 8.16
N GLY A 359 41.69 10.11 9.38
CA GLY A 359 40.77 10.50 10.44
C GLY A 359 39.45 9.70 10.46
N PHE A 360 39.32 8.66 9.65
CA PHE A 360 38.16 7.76 9.73
C PHE A 360 38.25 6.91 10.99
N ASN A 361 37.14 6.88 11.73
CA ASN A 361 37.00 6.07 12.94
C ASN A 361 35.73 5.21 12.94
N GLY A 362 34.94 5.26 11.85
CA GLY A 362 33.87 4.32 11.52
C GLY A 362 34.11 3.70 10.15
N LEU A 363 34.04 2.38 10.05
CA LEU A 363 34.12 1.64 8.79
C LEU A 363 32.84 0.81 8.61
N TRP A 364 31.97 1.26 7.71
CA TRP A 364 30.75 0.55 7.36
C TRP A 364 31.01 -0.44 6.24
N LEU A 365 30.82 -1.73 6.56
CA LEU A 365 30.98 -2.84 5.62
C LEU A 365 29.61 -3.27 5.09
N ILE A 366 29.36 -2.98 3.82
CA ILE A 366 28.07 -3.29 3.18
C ILE A 366 28.09 -4.71 2.64
N GLY A 367 26.98 -5.41 2.87
CA GLY A 367 26.71 -6.74 2.32
C GLY A 367 27.57 -7.85 2.92
N ILE A 368 27.91 -7.75 4.20
CA ILE A 368 28.69 -8.76 4.95
C ILE A 368 27.89 -9.98 5.40
N TRP A 369 26.57 -9.87 5.43
CA TRP A 369 25.67 -10.93 5.89
C TRP A 369 25.44 -11.99 4.81
N GLU A 370 25.02 -13.17 5.25
CA GLU A 370 24.61 -14.26 4.37
C GLU A 370 23.37 -13.87 3.55
N ARG A 371 23.51 -13.95 2.22
CA ARG A 371 22.50 -13.46 1.27
C ARG A 371 21.65 -14.61 0.74
N SER A 372 20.39 -14.29 0.44
CA SER A 372 19.46 -15.18 -0.24
C SER A 372 19.95 -15.51 -1.65
N THR A 373 20.12 -16.79 -1.93
CA THR A 373 20.50 -17.30 -3.27
C THR A 373 19.40 -17.04 -4.31
N ALA A 374 18.14 -16.94 -3.88
CA ALA A 374 17.02 -16.62 -4.75
C ALA A 374 17.18 -15.25 -5.43
N SER A 375 17.70 -14.24 -4.72
CA SER A 375 17.98 -12.91 -5.29
C SER A 375 18.95 -13.01 -6.49
N LYS A 376 19.98 -13.86 -6.38
CA LYS A 376 20.92 -14.12 -7.49
C LYS A 376 20.23 -14.84 -8.64
N LYS A 377 19.46 -15.91 -8.37
CA LYS A 377 18.72 -16.67 -9.40
C LYS A 377 17.79 -15.76 -10.21
N ILE A 378 17.04 -14.87 -9.55
CA ILE A 378 16.14 -13.91 -10.21
C ILE A 378 16.90 -13.03 -11.19
N LYS A 379 18.01 -12.41 -10.76
CA LYS A 379 18.82 -11.53 -11.62
C LYS A 379 19.39 -12.29 -12.82
N HIS A 380 19.79 -13.54 -12.63
CA HIS A 380 20.33 -14.39 -13.69
C HIS A 380 19.26 -14.74 -14.73
N ILE A 381 18.04 -15.09 -14.28
CA ILE A 381 16.89 -15.35 -15.16
C ILE A 381 16.55 -14.10 -15.99
N LEU A 382 16.66 -12.91 -15.40
CA LEU A 382 16.43 -11.63 -16.09
C LEU A 382 17.60 -11.18 -16.99
N GLY A 383 18.63 -12.02 -17.16
CA GLY A 383 19.75 -11.80 -18.08
C GLY A 383 21.00 -11.16 -17.49
N ASN A 384 21.04 -10.89 -16.18
CA ASN A 384 22.21 -10.32 -15.51
C ASN A 384 23.04 -11.43 -14.82
N VAL A 385 23.80 -12.18 -15.61
CA VAL A 385 24.54 -13.38 -15.18
C VAL A 385 25.73 -13.08 -14.25
N ASP A 386 26.31 -11.88 -14.33
CA ASP A 386 27.44 -11.47 -13.47
C ASP A 386 26.98 -10.90 -12.13
N ALA A 387 25.67 -10.66 -11.95
CA ALA A 387 25.15 -10.11 -10.71
C ALA A 387 25.28 -11.08 -9.54
N VAL A 388 25.66 -10.52 -8.39
CA VAL A 388 25.56 -11.16 -7.08
C VAL A 388 24.18 -10.90 -6.45
N ALA A 389 23.82 -11.72 -5.45
CA ALA A 389 22.63 -11.51 -4.64
C ALA A 389 22.63 -10.10 -4.02
N SER A 390 21.45 -9.49 -3.92
CA SER A 390 21.27 -8.19 -3.25
C SER A 390 21.81 -8.24 -1.83
N ALA A 391 22.49 -7.18 -1.38
CA ALA A 391 22.98 -7.06 -0.01
C ALA A 391 21.83 -6.97 1.02
N TYR A 392 20.64 -6.59 0.56
CA TYR A 392 19.45 -6.40 1.40
C TYR A 392 18.46 -7.58 1.33
N SER A 393 18.69 -8.56 0.44
CA SER A 393 17.95 -9.83 0.42
C SER A 393 18.72 -10.88 1.21
N LEU A 394 18.44 -10.95 2.52
CA LEU A 394 19.22 -11.75 3.48
C LEU A 394 18.64 -13.15 3.70
N TYR A 395 19.52 -14.14 3.86
CA TYR A 395 19.14 -15.47 4.32
C TYR A 395 19.10 -15.55 5.85
N ASP A 396 20.16 -15.07 6.52
CA ASP A 396 20.28 -14.91 7.98
C ASP A 396 21.38 -13.90 8.32
N TYR A 397 21.41 -13.39 9.55
CA TYR A 397 22.44 -12.45 10.05
C TYR A 397 23.69 -13.20 10.54
N GLN A 398 24.25 -14.02 9.66
CA GLN A 398 25.57 -14.65 9.85
C GLN A 398 26.57 -13.99 8.91
N ILE A 399 27.81 -13.81 9.35
CA ILE A 399 28.85 -13.30 8.44
C ILE A 399 29.05 -14.30 7.32
N ALA A 400 28.95 -13.83 6.07
CA ALA A 400 28.97 -14.70 4.90
C ALA A 400 30.26 -15.54 4.85
N TRP A 401 30.10 -16.83 4.57
CA TRP A 401 31.21 -17.79 4.66
C TRP A 401 32.26 -17.56 3.56
N ASP A 402 31.84 -17.08 2.40
CA ASP A 402 32.70 -16.79 1.25
C ASP A 402 33.65 -15.59 1.46
N ILE A 403 33.33 -14.69 2.42
CA ILE A 403 34.23 -13.63 2.91
C ILE A 403 34.97 -14.01 4.21
N GLY A 404 34.92 -15.29 4.61
CA GLY A 404 35.70 -15.86 5.71
C GLY A 404 34.96 -16.00 7.05
N GLY A 405 33.65 -15.69 7.08
CA GLY A 405 32.78 -15.91 8.24
C GLY A 405 33.22 -15.20 9.52
N GLU A 406 32.75 -15.71 10.67
CA GLU A 406 32.97 -15.13 11.99
C GLU A 406 34.46 -15.00 12.35
N TYR A 407 35.31 -15.94 11.93
CA TYR A 407 36.74 -15.88 12.18
C TYR A 407 37.37 -14.65 11.51
N ALA A 408 37.13 -14.47 10.21
CA ALA A 408 37.70 -13.38 9.45
C ALA A 408 37.20 -12.01 9.94
N TYR A 409 35.92 -11.95 10.29
CA TYR A 409 35.31 -10.79 10.92
C TYR A 409 35.99 -10.41 12.25
N ASN A 410 36.14 -11.36 13.18
CA ASN A 410 36.74 -11.08 14.49
C ASN A 410 38.19 -10.61 14.36
N ASN A 411 38.96 -11.20 13.45
CA ASN A 411 40.32 -10.76 13.14
C ASN A 411 40.35 -9.30 12.65
N LEU A 412 39.53 -8.95 11.67
CA LEU A 412 39.43 -7.59 11.15
C LEU A 412 38.99 -6.60 12.24
N ASN A 413 37.98 -6.96 13.04
CA ASN A 413 37.45 -6.13 14.11
C ASN A 413 38.53 -5.82 15.17
N GLU A 414 39.35 -6.79 15.55
CA GLU A 414 40.46 -6.57 16.48
C GLU A 414 41.51 -5.60 15.89
N ARG A 415 41.91 -5.80 14.62
CA ARG A 415 42.90 -4.96 13.94
C ARG A 415 42.41 -3.54 13.71
N ALA A 416 41.13 -3.36 13.38
CA ALA A 416 40.48 -2.07 13.23
C ALA A 416 40.38 -1.33 14.59
N ARG A 417 39.97 -2.04 15.65
CA ARG A 417 39.85 -1.46 17.00
C ARG A 417 41.18 -0.94 17.54
N LYS A 418 42.30 -1.65 17.29
CA LYS A 418 43.65 -1.20 17.65
C LYS A 418 44.03 0.15 17.02
N ARG A 419 43.38 0.51 15.91
CA ARG A 419 43.57 1.75 15.15
C ARG A 419 42.48 2.80 15.41
N GLY A 420 41.62 2.57 16.40
CA GLY A 420 40.50 3.46 16.74
C GLY A 420 39.31 3.38 15.79
N ILE A 421 39.28 2.42 14.86
CA ILE A 421 38.20 2.25 13.89
C ILE A 421 37.15 1.29 14.46
N ARG A 422 35.90 1.75 14.51
CA ARG A 422 34.73 0.93 14.84
C ARG A 422 34.11 0.38 13.57
N LEU A 423 33.81 -0.91 13.55
CA LEU A 423 33.07 -1.49 12.44
C LEU A 423 31.58 -1.14 12.56
N ALA A 424 30.99 -0.80 11.43
CA ALA A 424 29.57 -0.58 11.26
C ALA A 424 28.98 -1.61 10.28
N SER A 425 27.69 -1.93 10.49
CA SER A 425 26.95 -2.84 9.62
C SER A 425 25.57 -2.28 9.30
N ASP A 426 25.04 -2.71 8.16
CA ASP A 426 23.62 -2.65 7.87
C ASP A 426 22.82 -3.63 8.72
N MET A 427 21.59 -3.26 8.99
CA MET A 427 20.54 -4.14 9.47
C MET A 427 19.24 -3.79 8.77
N VAL A 428 18.57 -4.81 8.23
CA VAL A 428 17.29 -4.74 7.52
C VAL A 428 16.20 -5.41 8.40
N PRO A 429 15.46 -4.64 9.20
CA PRO A 429 14.47 -5.20 10.13
C PRO A 429 13.11 -5.43 9.47
N ASN A 430 12.87 -4.84 8.29
CA ASN A 430 11.56 -4.82 7.65
C ASN A 430 11.21 -6.13 6.94
N HIS A 431 12.21 -6.77 6.33
CA HIS A 431 12.01 -7.95 5.48
C HIS A 431 13.22 -8.88 5.53
N THR A 432 13.06 -10.08 4.99
CA THR A 432 14.16 -11.02 4.68
C THR A 432 14.17 -11.32 3.19
N GLY A 433 15.14 -12.07 2.68
CA GLY A 433 15.05 -12.60 1.31
C GLY A 433 13.93 -13.63 1.16
N ILE A 434 13.38 -13.81 -0.05
CA ILE A 434 12.34 -14.83 -0.28
C ILE A 434 12.81 -16.24 0.07
N TYR A 435 14.08 -16.55 -0.15
CA TYR A 435 14.73 -17.72 0.41
C TYR A 435 15.54 -17.31 1.64
N SER A 436 14.96 -17.49 2.82
CA SER A 436 15.58 -17.18 4.10
C SER A 436 15.26 -18.23 5.15
N LYS A 437 16.05 -18.26 6.22
CA LYS A 437 15.83 -19.17 7.34
C LYS A 437 14.42 -19.04 7.90
N TRP A 438 13.93 -17.81 8.06
CA TRP A 438 12.59 -17.56 8.58
C TRP A 438 11.48 -17.96 7.60
N VAL A 439 11.63 -17.78 6.28
CA VAL A 439 10.62 -18.25 5.32
C VAL A 439 10.49 -19.79 5.36
N ILE A 440 11.60 -20.50 5.57
CA ILE A 440 11.62 -21.96 5.67
C ILE A 440 11.02 -22.43 7.00
N GLU A 441 11.57 -21.95 8.12
CA GLU A 441 11.31 -22.45 9.47
C GLU A 441 10.12 -21.78 10.19
N LYS A 442 9.83 -20.52 9.84
CA LYS A 442 8.88 -19.63 10.54
C LYS A 442 7.99 -18.84 9.55
N PRO A 443 7.30 -19.51 8.60
CA PRO A 443 6.48 -18.82 7.61
C PRO A 443 5.35 -17.97 8.23
N GLU A 444 4.92 -18.25 9.46
CA GLU A 444 3.97 -17.44 10.23
C GLU A 444 4.45 -16.02 10.57
N TYR A 445 5.75 -15.73 10.45
CA TYR A 445 6.30 -14.40 10.74
C TYR A 445 6.00 -13.36 9.66
N PHE A 446 5.49 -13.77 8.50
CA PHE A 446 5.32 -12.90 7.34
C PHE A 446 3.86 -12.49 7.11
N ILE A 447 3.68 -11.33 6.47
CA ILE A 447 2.36 -10.92 5.97
C ILE A 447 2.00 -11.85 4.82
N GLN A 448 0.85 -12.52 4.93
CA GLN A 448 0.49 -13.59 4.00
C GLN A 448 -1.01 -13.82 3.90
N SER A 449 -1.41 -14.57 2.87
CA SER A 449 -2.76 -15.06 2.64
C SER A 449 -2.73 -16.55 2.30
N GLN A 450 -3.83 -17.25 2.59
CA GLN A 450 -4.05 -18.65 2.20
C GLN A 450 -4.53 -18.79 0.74
N VAL A 451 -5.02 -17.70 0.15
CA VAL A 451 -5.47 -17.63 -1.24
C VAL A 451 -4.73 -16.52 -1.98
N PRO A 452 -4.54 -16.63 -3.31
CA PRO A 452 -3.96 -15.55 -4.09
C PRO A 452 -4.76 -14.24 -3.90
N PRO A 453 -4.10 -13.09 -3.73
CA PRO A 453 -4.79 -11.80 -3.59
C PRO A 453 -5.57 -11.40 -4.86
N PHE A 454 -5.09 -11.85 -6.02
CA PHE A 454 -5.75 -11.62 -7.31
C PHE A 454 -6.02 -12.94 -8.03
N PRO A 455 -7.21 -13.11 -8.63
CA PRO A 455 -7.62 -14.39 -9.24
C PRO A 455 -6.93 -14.71 -10.57
N ASN A 456 -6.24 -13.74 -11.18
CA ASN A 456 -5.43 -13.93 -12.38
C ASN A 456 -3.99 -14.39 -12.08
N TYR A 457 -3.56 -14.37 -10.81
CA TYR A 457 -2.19 -14.72 -10.44
C TYR A 457 -1.86 -16.18 -10.75
N ARG A 458 -0.70 -16.40 -11.35
CA ARG A 458 -0.18 -17.73 -11.70
C ARG A 458 1.24 -17.88 -11.18
N PHE A 459 1.60 -19.10 -10.77
CA PHE A 459 2.90 -19.43 -10.18
C PHE A 459 3.50 -20.65 -10.88
N SER A 460 3.65 -20.54 -12.20
CA SER A 460 4.20 -21.59 -13.06
C SER A 460 5.69 -21.42 -13.34
N GLY A 461 6.27 -20.27 -12.94
CA GLY A 461 7.69 -19.98 -13.02
C GLY A 461 8.61 -20.92 -12.23
N PRO A 462 9.94 -20.69 -12.33
CA PRO A 462 10.95 -21.55 -11.73
C PRO A 462 10.88 -21.54 -10.20
N ASP A 463 11.28 -22.67 -9.60
CA ASP A 463 11.48 -22.74 -8.17
C ASP A 463 12.80 -22.06 -7.77
N LEU A 464 12.70 -21.10 -6.86
CA LEU A 464 13.79 -20.27 -6.39
C LEU A 464 14.41 -20.79 -5.09
N SER A 465 13.79 -21.77 -4.42
CA SER A 465 14.32 -22.38 -3.21
C SER A 465 15.57 -23.23 -3.49
N ASP A 466 16.51 -23.28 -2.54
CA ASP A 466 17.58 -24.30 -2.51
C ASP A 466 17.25 -25.45 -1.54
N ASP A 467 16.22 -25.30 -0.69
CA ASP A 467 15.77 -26.33 0.23
C ASP A 467 14.72 -27.23 -0.46
N PRO A 468 14.94 -28.54 -0.60
CA PRO A 468 14.01 -29.43 -1.29
C PRO A 468 12.67 -29.60 -0.57
N THR A 469 12.56 -29.21 0.71
CA THR A 469 11.33 -29.30 1.51
C THR A 469 10.38 -28.14 1.29
N VAL A 470 10.83 -27.04 0.66
CA VAL A 470 10.01 -25.86 0.40
C VAL A 470 10.20 -25.41 -1.05
N SER A 471 9.12 -25.22 -1.79
CA SER A 471 9.16 -24.58 -3.12
C SER A 471 8.79 -23.09 -3.01
N ILE A 472 9.49 -22.23 -3.75
CA ILE A 472 9.28 -20.78 -3.75
C ILE A 472 9.15 -20.28 -5.19
N ARG A 473 8.02 -19.67 -5.54
CA ARG A 473 7.74 -19.18 -6.90
C ARG A 473 7.17 -17.77 -6.88
N ILE A 474 7.73 -16.90 -7.70
CA ILE A 474 7.18 -15.55 -7.93
C ILE A 474 6.04 -15.65 -8.95
N GLU A 475 5.05 -14.76 -8.81
CA GLU A 475 3.94 -14.65 -9.75
C GLU A 475 4.44 -14.39 -11.18
N ASP A 476 3.81 -15.04 -12.17
CA ASP A 476 4.30 -15.13 -13.53
C ASP A 476 4.41 -13.77 -14.25
N GLY A 477 3.52 -12.83 -13.91
CA GLY A 477 3.49 -11.46 -14.43
C GLY A 477 4.74 -10.64 -14.15
N TYR A 478 5.53 -11.02 -13.12
CA TYR A 478 6.85 -10.43 -12.86
C TYR A 478 7.81 -10.66 -14.03
N TRP A 479 7.85 -11.89 -14.57
CA TRP A 479 8.79 -12.27 -15.62
C TRP A 479 8.44 -11.64 -16.97
N SER A 480 7.14 -11.50 -17.27
CA SER A 480 6.64 -10.82 -18.47
C SER A 480 6.55 -9.30 -18.32
N ARG A 481 6.80 -8.75 -17.12
CA ARG A 481 6.58 -7.34 -16.75
C ARG A 481 5.14 -6.87 -17.02
N SER A 482 4.18 -7.79 -16.88
CA SER A 482 2.75 -7.49 -17.02
C SER A 482 2.07 -7.21 -15.69
N ASP A 483 2.69 -7.60 -14.57
CA ASP A 483 2.21 -7.35 -13.21
C ASP A 483 3.39 -7.03 -12.28
N ALA A 484 3.11 -6.36 -11.16
CA ALA A 484 4.11 -6.06 -10.14
C ALA A 484 4.40 -7.27 -9.23
N ALA A 485 3.55 -8.31 -9.25
CA ALA A 485 3.65 -9.51 -8.45
C ALA A 485 3.77 -9.19 -6.95
N VAL A 486 2.66 -8.83 -6.30
CA VAL A 486 2.70 -8.36 -4.89
C VAL A 486 3.01 -9.46 -3.86
N VAL A 487 2.86 -10.73 -4.26
CA VAL A 487 3.15 -11.91 -3.44
C VAL A 487 3.98 -12.93 -4.22
N PHE A 488 4.67 -13.80 -3.49
CA PHE A 488 5.19 -15.07 -3.99
C PHE A 488 4.48 -16.24 -3.33
N GLN A 489 4.47 -17.38 -4.01
CA GLN A 489 3.94 -18.63 -3.49
C GLN A 489 5.03 -19.42 -2.77
N ARG A 490 4.74 -19.84 -1.54
CA ARG A 490 5.51 -20.81 -0.77
C ARG A 490 4.71 -22.11 -0.67
N ILE A 491 5.33 -23.23 -1.02
CA ILE A 491 4.74 -24.57 -0.87
C ILE A 491 5.61 -25.36 0.10
N ASP A 492 5.04 -25.86 1.19
CA ASP A 492 5.72 -26.89 1.99
C ASP A 492 5.55 -28.25 1.28
N ASN A 493 6.62 -28.76 0.69
CA ASN A 493 6.60 -30.00 -0.10
C ASN A 493 6.34 -31.24 0.75
N ARG A 494 6.42 -31.14 2.09
CA ARG A 494 6.14 -32.25 3.01
C ARG A 494 4.65 -32.36 3.33
N THR A 495 3.96 -31.22 3.46
CA THR A 495 2.54 -31.17 3.86
C THR A 495 1.60 -30.84 2.69
N GLY A 496 2.12 -30.27 1.61
CA GLY A 496 1.34 -29.68 0.53
C GLY A 496 0.73 -28.32 0.86
N GLU A 497 1.06 -27.72 2.02
CA GLU A 497 0.54 -26.42 2.43
C GLU A 497 1.05 -25.32 1.51
N VAL A 498 0.13 -24.52 0.98
CA VAL A 498 0.43 -23.38 0.10
C VAL A 498 0.12 -22.09 0.84
N ARG A 499 1.07 -21.16 0.85
CA ARG A 499 0.89 -19.79 1.37
C ARG A 499 1.35 -18.76 0.34
N TYR A 500 0.70 -17.61 0.35
CA TYR A 500 1.06 -16.48 -0.51
C TYR A 500 1.61 -15.36 0.37
N ILE A 501 2.91 -15.13 0.31
CA ILE A 501 3.63 -14.21 1.19
C ILE A 501 3.92 -12.91 0.44
N TYR A 502 3.67 -11.77 1.08
CA TYR A 502 3.90 -10.46 0.47
C TYR A 502 5.40 -10.13 0.41
N HIS A 503 5.81 -9.52 -0.69
CA HIS A 503 7.13 -8.93 -0.83
C HIS A 503 7.26 -7.64 -0.01
N GLY A 504 8.48 -7.25 0.36
CA GLY A 504 8.72 -5.94 0.98
C GLY A 504 8.33 -4.80 0.04
N ASN A 505 7.78 -3.72 0.58
CA ASN A 505 7.30 -2.58 -0.20
C ASN A 505 7.24 -1.30 0.66
N ASP A 506 7.47 -0.14 0.06
CA ASP A 506 7.45 1.19 0.70
C ASP A 506 6.28 2.08 0.25
N GLY A 507 5.45 1.60 -0.68
CA GLY A 507 4.27 2.28 -1.22
C GLY A 507 4.54 3.23 -2.39
N THR A 508 5.74 3.24 -2.98
CA THR A 508 6.10 4.21 -4.03
C THR A 508 5.93 3.71 -5.46
N ASN A 509 6.31 2.47 -5.79
CA ASN A 509 6.22 1.94 -7.17
C ASN A 509 5.98 0.43 -7.24
N MET A 510 7.01 -0.36 -6.95
CA MET A 510 7.01 -1.82 -7.09
C MET A 510 7.47 -2.49 -5.81
N PRO A 511 6.92 -3.68 -5.49
CA PRO A 511 7.46 -4.50 -4.43
C PRO A 511 8.92 -4.91 -4.73
N TRP A 512 9.69 -5.10 -3.68
CA TRP A 512 11.03 -5.68 -3.77
C TRP A 512 10.89 -7.21 -3.92
N ASN A 513 10.71 -7.69 -5.15
CA ASN A 513 10.32 -9.08 -5.46
C ASN A 513 11.32 -10.18 -5.02
N ASP A 514 12.51 -9.83 -4.54
CA ASP A 514 13.46 -10.78 -3.93
C ASP A 514 13.40 -10.78 -2.40
N THR A 515 12.43 -10.10 -1.80
CA THR A 515 12.25 -9.98 -0.34
C THR A 515 10.88 -10.50 0.15
N SER A 516 10.76 -10.74 1.45
CA SER A 516 9.55 -11.19 2.17
C SER A 516 9.26 -10.29 3.37
N GLN A 517 8.08 -9.69 3.38
CA GLN A 517 7.68 -8.70 4.39
C GLN A 517 7.31 -9.33 5.73
N LEU A 518 7.95 -8.88 6.81
CA LEU A 518 7.64 -9.31 8.16
C LEU A 518 6.33 -8.68 8.66
N ASN A 519 5.57 -9.47 9.42
CA ASN A 519 4.31 -9.04 10.02
C ASN A 519 4.54 -8.48 11.43
N MET A 520 4.84 -7.18 11.50
CA MET A 520 5.09 -6.48 12.75
C MET A 520 3.84 -6.26 13.60
N ILE A 521 2.63 -6.65 13.15
CA ILE A 521 1.45 -6.67 14.01
C ILE A 521 1.55 -7.77 15.08
N ASN A 522 2.32 -8.83 14.81
CA ASN A 522 2.56 -9.92 15.74
C ASN A 522 3.68 -9.54 16.73
N SER A 523 3.38 -9.59 18.03
CA SER A 523 4.34 -9.29 19.10
C SER A 523 5.53 -10.25 19.13
N GLU A 524 5.33 -11.53 18.77
CA GLU A 524 6.43 -12.51 18.68
C GLU A 524 7.42 -12.12 17.58
N VAL A 525 6.91 -11.65 16.44
CA VAL A 525 7.75 -11.18 15.33
C VAL A 525 8.54 -9.95 15.74
N ARG A 526 7.90 -8.97 16.39
CA ARG A 526 8.59 -7.78 16.93
C ARG A 526 9.71 -8.18 17.87
N GLU A 527 9.46 -9.09 18.81
CA GLU A 527 10.47 -9.57 19.74
C GLU A 527 11.61 -10.32 19.02
N ALA A 528 11.30 -11.19 18.05
CA ALA A 528 12.31 -11.90 17.27
C ALA A 528 13.23 -10.94 16.48
N VAL A 529 12.66 -9.88 15.89
CA VAL A 529 13.42 -8.83 15.21
C VAL A 529 14.28 -8.06 16.21
N ILE A 530 13.76 -7.68 17.39
CA ILE A 530 14.55 -7.02 18.43
C ILE A 530 15.73 -7.90 18.85
N GLN A 531 15.52 -9.19 19.10
CA GLN A 531 16.61 -10.10 19.46
C GLN A 531 17.66 -10.20 18.34
N LYS A 532 17.24 -10.18 17.07
CA LYS A 532 18.16 -10.14 15.93
C LYS A 532 18.97 -8.84 15.89
N ILE A 533 18.36 -7.69 16.20
CA ILE A 533 19.07 -6.41 16.34
C ILE A 533 20.13 -6.50 17.45
N PHE A 534 19.80 -7.12 18.59
CA PHE A 534 20.74 -7.34 19.68
C PHE A 534 21.89 -8.26 19.29
N GLU A 535 21.63 -9.31 18.51
CA GLU A 535 22.69 -10.18 17.95
C GLU A 535 23.65 -9.39 17.06
N VAL A 536 23.14 -8.48 16.23
CA VAL A 536 23.96 -7.57 15.40
C VAL A 536 24.74 -6.58 16.28
N ALA A 537 24.10 -5.97 17.29
CA ALA A 537 24.71 -5.02 18.21
C ALA A 537 25.86 -5.62 19.03
N ARG A 538 25.83 -6.93 19.32
CA ARG A 538 26.95 -7.63 19.99
C ARG A 538 28.20 -7.71 19.11
N LYS A 539 28.05 -7.59 17.79
CA LYS A 539 29.15 -7.60 16.83
C LYS A 539 29.59 -6.15 16.53
N PHE A 540 28.65 -5.28 16.17
CA PHE A 540 28.93 -3.94 15.65
C PHE A 540 28.62 -2.84 16.65
N SER A 541 29.54 -1.90 16.82
CA SER A 541 29.33 -0.71 17.65
C SER A 541 28.47 0.35 16.96
N ILE A 542 28.28 0.23 15.65
CA ILE A 542 27.54 1.17 14.82
C ILE A 542 26.59 0.36 13.93
N ILE A 543 25.29 0.64 13.97
CA ILE A 543 24.28 -0.06 13.18
C ILE A 543 23.51 0.96 12.36
N ARG A 544 23.47 0.78 11.04
CA ARG A 544 22.58 1.52 10.14
C ARG A 544 21.36 0.65 9.83
N PHE A 545 20.17 1.16 10.15
CA PHE A 545 18.91 0.52 9.84
C PHE A 545 18.41 0.97 8.47
N ASP A 546 18.25 -0.01 7.58
CA ASP A 546 17.73 0.15 6.22
C ASP A 546 16.22 0.40 6.23
N ALA A 547 15.76 1.34 5.38
CA ALA A 547 14.37 1.71 5.19
C ALA A 547 13.57 1.84 6.51
N ALA A 548 14.19 2.42 7.54
CA ALA A 548 13.68 2.38 8.91
C ALA A 548 12.28 3.01 9.04
N MET A 549 11.96 4.00 8.20
CA MET A 549 10.65 4.64 8.13
C MET A 549 9.50 3.67 7.85
N THR A 550 9.74 2.57 7.14
CA THR A 550 8.69 1.57 6.82
C THR A 550 8.16 0.84 8.06
N LEU A 551 8.96 0.79 9.14
CA LEU A 551 8.60 0.15 10.40
C LEU A 551 8.08 1.11 11.47
N ALA A 552 8.14 2.43 11.23
CA ALA A 552 7.47 3.37 12.11
C ALA A 552 5.97 3.06 12.10
N LYS A 553 5.34 3.04 13.28
CA LYS A 553 3.97 2.54 13.48
C LYS A 553 2.97 3.17 12.51
N LYS A 554 3.06 4.49 12.29
CA LYS A 554 2.22 5.25 11.33
C LYS A 554 2.34 4.75 9.88
N HIS A 555 3.54 4.44 9.42
CA HIS A 555 3.76 3.96 8.05
C HIS A 555 3.46 2.48 7.92
N PHE A 556 3.76 1.68 8.94
CA PHE A 556 3.39 0.27 8.94
C PHE A 556 1.86 0.10 8.83
N SER A 557 1.09 0.91 9.58
CA SER A 557 -0.36 1.03 9.45
C SER A 557 -0.77 1.44 8.03
N ARG A 558 -0.29 2.60 7.54
CA ARG A 558 -0.60 3.11 6.19
C ARG A 558 -0.40 2.09 5.08
N LEU A 559 0.73 1.36 5.12
CA LEU A 559 1.13 0.45 4.06
C LEU A 559 0.39 -0.88 4.12
N TRP A 560 0.32 -1.49 5.31
CA TRP A 560 -0.10 -2.88 5.44
C TRP A 560 -1.50 -3.07 6.02
N TYR A 561 -2.00 -2.10 6.78
CA TYR A 561 -3.29 -2.12 7.46
C TYR A 561 -3.96 -0.73 7.42
N PRO A 562 -4.18 -0.16 6.22
CA PRO A 562 -4.61 1.21 6.08
C PRO A 562 -5.97 1.45 6.75
N VAL A 563 -6.19 2.65 7.28
CA VAL A 563 -7.51 3.09 7.69
C VAL A 563 -8.41 3.19 6.44
N PRO A 564 -9.69 2.74 6.49
CA PRO A 564 -10.60 2.86 5.36
C PRO A 564 -10.61 4.28 4.76
N GLY A 565 -10.43 4.38 3.44
CA GLY A 565 -10.35 5.63 2.67
C GLY A 565 -8.94 6.19 2.52
N ARG A 566 -7.96 5.61 3.20
CA ARG A 566 -6.52 5.94 3.13
C ARG A 566 -5.68 4.80 2.53
N GLY A 567 -6.31 3.78 1.96
CA GLY A 567 -5.65 2.65 1.30
C GLY A 567 -5.19 2.93 -0.13
N GLY A 568 -4.71 1.86 -0.78
CA GLY A 568 -4.28 1.86 -2.18
C GLY A 568 -2.76 1.86 -2.43
N ASP A 569 -1.94 2.09 -1.39
CA ASP A 569 -0.47 2.12 -1.55
C ASP A 569 0.12 0.74 -1.89
N ILE A 570 -0.35 -0.30 -1.21
CA ILE A 570 -0.01 -1.70 -1.52
C ILE A 570 -1.27 -2.39 -2.04
N PRO A 571 -1.28 -2.87 -3.30
CA PRO A 571 -2.45 -3.53 -3.87
C PRO A 571 -2.90 -4.71 -3.01
N SER A 572 -4.23 -4.92 -2.89
CA SER A 572 -4.92 -5.89 -2.05
C SER A 572 -4.82 -5.69 -0.53
N ARG A 573 -4.02 -4.75 -0.03
CA ARG A 573 -3.93 -4.50 1.43
C ARG A 573 -5.12 -3.72 1.97
N SER A 574 -5.86 -3.01 1.12
CA SER A 574 -7.13 -2.36 1.49
C SER A 574 -8.17 -3.37 1.99
N ASP A 575 -8.07 -4.65 1.58
CA ASP A 575 -8.94 -5.73 2.08
C ASP A 575 -8.74 -6.04 3.57
N TYR A 576 -7.61 -5.62 4.14
CA TYR A 576 -7.22 -5.81 5.53
C TYR A 576 -7.20 -4.48 6.29
N SER A 577 -7.97 -3.49 5.83
CA SER A 577 -8.09 -2.19 6.48
C SER A 577 -8.55 -2.35 7.92
N MET A 578 -8.01 -1.52 8.81
CA MET A 578 -8.37 -1.52 10.23
C MET A 578 -8.60 -0.09 10.69
N THR A 579 -9.47 0.10 11.69
CA THR A 579 -9.52 1.39 12.37
C THR A 579 -8.22 1.64 13.13
N GLN A 580 -7.91 2.91 13.36
CA GLN A 580 -6.72 3.31 14.11
C GLN A 580 -6.69 2.66 15.50
N GLU A 581 -7.83 2.60 16.18
CA GLU A 581 -7.96 1.96 17.50
C GLU A 581 -7.68 0.45 17.47
N GLU A 582 -8.19 -0.27 16.46
CA GLU A 582 -7.95 -1.71 16.32
C GLU A 582 -6.48 -1.99 16.05
N PHE A 583 -5.86 -1.22 15.15
CA PHE A 583 -4.44 -1.31 14.87
C PHE A 583 -3.61 -1.02 16.14
N ASP A 584 -3.93 0.03 16.88
CA ASP A 584 -3.23 0.41 18.11
C ASP A 584 -3.35 -0.66 19.21
N ARG A 585 -4.46 -1.41 19.28
CA ARG A 585 -4.59 -2.54 20.20
C ARG A 585 -3.62 -3.68 19.87
N MET A 586 -3.34 -3.93 18.59
CA MET A 586 -2.45 -5.02 18.15
C MET A 586 -0.97 -4.59 18.08
N PHE A 587 -0.73 -3.30 17.80
CA PHE A 587 0.60 -2.68 17.76
C PHE A 587 0.65 -1.54 18.81
N PRO A 588 0.67 -1.85 20.11
CA PRO A 588 0.50 -0.83 21.15
C PRO A 588 1.67 0.14 21.26
N GLN A 589 2.90 -0.37 21.20
CA GLN A 589 4.12 0.43 21.39
C GLN A 589 4.76 0.74 20.05
N GLU A 590 5.37 1.91 19.93
CA GLU A 590 6.20 2.24 18.76
C GLU A 590 7.47 1.37 18.76
N PHE A 591 7.67 0.61 17.68
CA PHE A 591 8.71 -0.42 17.58
C PHE A 591 10.11 0.17 17.77
N TRP A 592 10.40 1.26 17.06
CA TRP A 592 11.71 1.90 17.16
C TRP A 592 11.98 2.48 18.55
N ARG A 593 10.93 3.00 19.19
CA ARG A 593 11.06 3.52 20.56
C ARG A 593 11.46 2.42 21.52
N GLU A 594 10.83 1.25 21.39
CA GLU A 594 11.14 0.06 22.20
C GLU A 594 12.58 -0.44 21.94
N VAL A 595 12.98 -0.54 20.66
CA VAL A 595 14.35 -0.92 20.27
C VAL A 595 15.37 0.01 20.92
N VAL A 596 15.19 1.32 20.76
CA VAL A 596 16.15 2.32 21.26
C VAL A 596 16.20 2.29 22.80
N ASP A 597 15.06 2.24 23.48
CA ASP A 597 15.02 2.20 24.95
C ASP A 597 15.74 0.96 25.51
N ARG A 598 15.53 -0.20 24.89
CA ARG A 598 16.19 -1.46 25.30
C ARG A 598 17.68 -1.45 25.00
N ILE A 599 18.09 -1.00 23.80
CA ILE A 599 19.52 -0.89 23.45
C ILE A 599 20.22 0.09 24.38
N ASN A 600 19.62 1.23 24.72
CA ASN A 600 20.23 2.18 25.64
C ASN A 600 20.40 1.62 27.05
N ASN A 601 19.49 0.75 27.48
CA ASN A 601 19.55 0.12 28.79
C ASN A 601 20.59 -1.03 28.84
N GLU A 602 20.64 -1.87 27.80
CA GLU A 602 21.42 -3.11 27.80
C GLU A 602 22.77 -3.00 27.06
N MET A 603 22.85 -2.14 26.05
CA MET A 603 23.99 -1.96 25.15
C MET A 603 24.26 -0.47 24.82
N PRO A 604 24.45 0.41 25.83
CA PRO A 604 24.56 1.86 25.65
C PRO A 604 25.73 2.33 24.77
N GLU A 605 26.70 1.45 24.52
CA GLU A 605 27.84 1.68 23.63
C GLU A 605 27.52 1.45 22.14
N THR A 606 26.24 1.31 21.77
CA THR A 606 25.81 1.06 20.38
C THR A 606 25.24 2.33 19.76
N LEU A 607 25.86 2.82 18.69
CA LEU A 607 25.37 3.97 17.93
C LEU A 607 24.40 3.48 16.84
N LEU A 608 23.16 3.99 16.89
CA LEU A 608 22.09 3.61 15.96
C LEU A 608 21.82 4.72 14.94
N LEU A 609 21.88 4.40 13.65
CA LEU A 609 21.58 5.30 12.54
C LEU A 609 20.32 4.82 11.83
N ALA A 610 19.36 5.71 11.59
CA ALA A 610 18.23 5.43 10.72
C ALA A 610 18.49 5.95 9.31
N GLU A 611 18.33 5.10 8.31
CA GLU A 611 17.87 5.57 7.01
C GLU A 611 16.37 5.82 7.10
N ALA A 612 16.00 7.10 7.20
CA ALA A 612 14.61 7.52 7.13
C ALA A 612 14.51 8.70 6.16
N PHE A 613 13.44 8.69 5.37
CA PHE A 613 13.10 9.77 4.46
C PHE A 613 11.71 10.32 4.84
N TRP A 614 11.09 11.11 3.95
CA TRP A 614 9.71 11.59 4.07
C TRP A 614 9.47 12.61 5.20
N LEU A 615 10.44 13.49 5.48
CA LEU A 615 10.33 14.51 6.53
C LEU A 615 10.20 13.91 7.95
N MET A 616 10.67 12.66 8.13
CA MET A 616 10.65 11.96 9.41
C MET A 616 11.94 12.11 10.21
N GLU A 617 12.93 12.84 9.69
CA GLU A 617 14.25 12.94 10.28
C GLU A 617 14.15 13.41 11.74
N GLY A 618 13.41 14.50 11.95
CA GLY A 618 13.08 15.01 13.28
C GLY A 618 12.37 13.97 14.15
N TYR A 619 11.36 13.28 13.62
CA TYR A 619 10.62 12.25 14.35
C TYR A 619 11.52 11.10 14.83
N PHE A 620 12.43 10.61 13.98
CA PHE A 620 13.34 9.51 14.32
C PHE A 620 14.31 9.88 15.44
N VAL A 621 14.88 11.08 15.42
CA VAL A 621 15.90 11.47 16.41
C VAL A 621 15.28 12.06 17.67
N ARG A 622 14.23 12.89 17.51
CA ARG A 622 13.56 13.57 18.61
C ARG A 622 12.61 12.65 19.37
N THR A 623 11.73 11.94 18.67
CA THR A 623 10.68 11.14 19.32
C THR A 623 11.11 9.69 19.53
N LEU A 624 11.62 9.04 18.48
CA LEU A 624 12.05 7.64 18.55
C LEU A 624 13.41 7.45 19.23
N GLY A 625 14.18 8.53 19.36
CA GLY A 625 15.46 8.56 20.06
C GLY A 625 16.62 7.93 19.28
N MET A 626 16.50 7.77 17.96
CA MET A 626 17.60 7.30 17.13
C MET A 626 18.82 8.23 17.30
N HIS A 627 20.04 7.68 17.38
CA HIS A 627 21.22 8.51 17.62
C HIS A 627 21.53 9.41 16.42
N ARG A 628 21.36 8.87 15.20
CA ARG A 628 21.57 9.59 13.96
C ARG A 628 20.49 9.27 12.92
N VAL A 629 20.29 10.17 11.96
CA VAL A 629 19.38 9.97 10.83
C VAL A 629 19.96 10.57 9.55
N TYR A 630 19.67 9.97 8.41
CA TYR A 630 20.12 10.48 7.11
C TYR A 630 19.61 11.90 6.84
N ASN A 631 20.47 12.74 6.27
CA ASN A 631 20.12 14.07 5.78
C ASN A 631 20.13 14.06 4.24
N SER A 632 19.10 13.47 3.64
CA SER A 632 18.96 13.44 2.17
C SER A 632 18.79 14.84 1.59
N ALA A 633 18.23 15.78 2.36
CA ALA A 633 18.12 17.18 2.00
C ALA A 633 19.48 17.82 1.70
N PHE A 634 20.50 17.54 2.50
CA PHE A 634 21.87 17.99 2.20
C PHE A 634 22.32 17.48 0.83
N MET A 635 22.24 16.17 0.58
CA MET A 635 22.73 15.60 -0.68
C MET A 635 22.00 16.18 -1.89
N HIS A 636 20.66 16.10 -1.93
CA HIS A 636 19.90 16.52 -3.12
C HIS A 636 19.90 18.03 -3.34
N MET A 637 19.79 18.85 -2.27
CA MET A 637 19.80 20.31 -2.44
C MET A 637 21.18 20.80 -2.87
N MET A 638 22.26 20.26 -2.30
CA MET A 638 23.61 20.62 -2.73
C MET A 638 23.92 20.12 -4.14
N MET A 639 23.43 18.92 -4.53
CA MET A 639 23.54 18.41 -5.90
C MET A 639 22.86 19.36 -6.90
N LYS A 640 21.65 19.82 -6.59
CA LYS A 640 20.86 20.74 -7.43
C LYS A 640 21.23 22.22 -7.28
N GLU A 641 22.23 22.53 -6.44
CA GLU A 641 22.67 23.89 -6.11
C GLU A 641 21.55 24.78 -5.50
N GLU A 642 20.58 24.16 -4.83
CA GLU A 642 19.47 24.82 -4.12
C GLU A 642 19.91 25.36 -2.75
N ASN A 643 21.05 26.05 -2.72
CA ASN A 643 21.74 26.50 -1.50
C ASN A 643 20.85 27.37 -0.58
N ALA A 644 19.94 28.16 -1.17
CA ALA A 644 18.98 28.96 -0.43
C ALA A 644 18.00 28.09 0.37
N LYS A 645 17.44 27.04 -0.26
CA LYS A 645 16.52 26.12 0.41
C LYS A 645 17.21 25.36 1.54
N TYR A 646 18.47 24.94 1.34
CA TYR A 646 19.22 24.26 2.40
C TYR A 646 19.51 25.21 3.57
N ARG A 647 19.81 26.48 3.31
CA ARG A 647 19.96 27.50 4.36
C ARG A 647 18.66 27.69 5.14
N ASP A 648 17.52 27.74 4.47
CA ASP A 648 16.21 27.87 5.10
C ASP A 648 15.91 26.64 5.96
N LEU A 649 16.20 25.43 5.47
CA LEU A 649 16.07 24.18 6.24
C LEU A 649 16.87 24.21 7.53
N ILE A 650 18.15 24.61 7.47
CA ILE A 650 19.01 24.72 8.66
C ILE A 650 18.47 25.78 9.62
N SER A 651 18.07 26.95 9.13
CA SER A 651 17.52 28.04 9.94
C SER A 651 16.23 27.61 10.65
N ASN A 652 15.33 26.97 9.91
CA ASN A 652 14.08 26.43 10.44
C ASN A 652 14.33 25.33 11.49
N THR A 653 15.32 24.47 11.26
CA THR A 653 15.69 23.41 12.22
C THR A 653 16.25 24.02 13.51
N LEU A 654 17.07 25.08 13.41
CA LEU A 654 17.58 25.81 14.58
C LEU A 654 16.49 26.53 15.36
N GLU A 655 15.49 27.11 14.66
CA GLU A 655 14.36 27.76 15.31
C GLU A 655 13.44 26.75 16.01
N PHE A 656 13.28 25.56 15.43
CA PHE A 656 12.42 24.51 15.96
C PHE A 656 13.08 23.69 17.07
N GLU A 657 14.19 23.02 16.77
CA GLU A 657 14.94 22.17 17.70
C GLU A 657 16.41 21.99 17.26
N PRO A 658 17.35 22.79 17.81
CA PRO A 658 18.78 22.73 17.47
C PRO A 658 19.42 21.36 17.68
N GLU A 659 18.91 20.55 18.63
CA GLU A 659 19.44 19.23 18.92
C GLU A 659 19.34 18.26 17.74
N ILE A 660 18.47 18.52 16.76
CA ILE A 660 18.34 17.72 15.53
C ILE A 660 19.59 17.84 14.65
N LEU A 661 20.21 19.02 14.54
CA LEU A 661 21.33 19.24 13.61
C LEU A 661 22.51 18.30 13.87
N LYS A 662 22.85 18.09 15.14
CA LYS A 662 23.94 17.18 15.53
C LYS A 662 23.62 15.70 15.33
N ARG A 663 22.38 15.37 14.93
CA ARG A 663 21.91 14.01 14.67
C ARG A 663 21.96 13.65 13.19
N TYR A 664 22.17 14.62 12.30
CA TYR A 664 22.23 14.34 10.88
C TYR A 664 23.47 13.53 10.49
N VAL A 665 23.26 12.62 9.54
CA VAL A 665 24.32 12.00 8.75
C VAL A 665 24.40 12.77 7.44
N ASN A 666 25.46 13.57 7.28
CA ASN A 666 25.69 14.34 6.07
C ASN A 666 26.55 13.50 5.10
N PHE A 667 26.07 13.34 3.87
CA PHE A 667 26.75 12.56 2.84
C PHE A 667 26.56 13.20 1.45
N MET A 668 27.52 12.98 0.56
CA MET A 668 27.40 13.36 -0.86
C MET A 668 26.88 12.23 -1.73
N SER A 669 27.03 10.99 -1.29
CA SER A 669 26.54 9.80 -1.96
C SER A 669 26.38 8.70 -0.91
N ASN A 670 25.55 7.71 -1.20
CA ASN A 670 25.37 6.50 -0.41
C ASN A 670 25.33 5.29 -1.38
N PRO A 671 25.21 4.04 -0.91
CA PRO A 671 25.25 2.86 -1.77
C PRO A 671 24.11 2.75 -2.79
N ASP A 672 22.99 3.43 -2.56
CA ASP A 672 21.78 3.38 -3.39
C ASP A 672 21.69 4.58 -4.35
N GLU A 673 22.64 5.52 -4.23
CA GLU A 673 22.71 6.75 -5.01
C GLU A 673 23.85 6.70 -6.03
N GLU A 674 23.77 7.56 -7.05
CA GLU A 674 24.84 7.71 -8.03
C GLU A 674 26.17 8.11 -7.36
N THR A 675 27.30 7.85 -8.04
CA THR A 675 28.61 8.18 -7.47
C THR A 675 28.77 9.68 -7.24
N ALA A 676 29.49 10.06 -6.17
CA ALA A 676 29.68 11.47 -5.82
C ALA A 676 30.31 12.28 -6.98
N ILE A 677 31.20 11.67 -7.77
CA ILE A 677 31.80 12.31 -8.94
C ILE A 677 30.78 12.60 -10.05
N LYS A 678 29.81 11.70 -10.26
CA LYS A 678 28.77 11.88 -11.27
C LYS A 678 27.76 12.96 -10.85
N GLN A 679 27.49 13.05 -9.55
CA GLN A 679 26.54 14.02 -8.99
C GLN A 679 27.15 15.44 -8.81
N PHE A 680 28.42 15.52 -8.40
CA PHE A 680 29.06 16.78 -7.98
C PHE A 680 30.27 17.19 -8.83
N GLY A 681 30.71 16.35 -9.77
CA GLY A 681 31.90 16.62 -10.60
C GLY A 681 33.21 16.41 -9.84
N THR A 682 34.30 16.95 -10.41
CA THR A 682 35.67 16.89 -9.87
C THR A 682 36.24 18.27 -9.55
N ASP A 683 35.43 19.31 -9.64
CA ASP A 683 35.87 20.71 -9.53
C ASP A 683 35.55 21.29 -8.14
N ASP A 684 35.54 22.63 -8.05
CA ASP A 684 35.31 23.38 -6.82
C ASP A 684 33.96 23.05 -6.15
N LYS A 685 32.94 22.62 -6.92
CA LYS A 685 31.66 22.21 -6.37
C LYS A 685 31.82 21.01 -5.45
N TYR A 686 32.53 19.98 -5.89
CA TYR A 686 32.77 18.77 -5.10
C TYR A 686 33.47 19.11 -3.78
N PHE A 687 34.58 19.85 -3.86
CA PHE A 687 35.34 20.21 -2.65
C PHE A 687 34.57 21.16 -1.73
N GLY A 688 33.83 22.12 -2.27
CA GLY A 688 32.99 23.02 -1.49
C GLY A 688 31.91 22.27 -0.71
N VAL A 689 31.21 21.35 -1.35
CA VAL A 689 30.19 20.50 -0.69
C VAL A 689 30.84 19.56 0.31
N CYS A 690 31.97 18.94 -0.02
CA CYS A 690 32.70 18.07 0.90
C CYS A 690 33.18 18.81 2.15
N ILE A 691 33.65 20.05 2.03
CA ILE A 691 34.03 20.90 3.17
C ILE A 691 32.81 21.17 4.05
N MET A 692 31.66 21.52 3.46
CA MET A 692 30.43 21.68 4.23
C MET A 692 30.03 20.39 4.95
N MET A 693 30.08 19.24 4.26
CA MET A 693 29.74 17.93 4.82
C MET A 693 30.55 17.61 6.08
N VAL A 694 31.85 17.89 6.08
CA VAL A 694 32.75 17.59 7.22
C VAL A 694 32.79 18.66 8.31
N THR A 695 32.28 19.88 8.04
CA THR A 695 32.29 20.99 9.02
C THR A 695 30.94 21.31 9.64
N LEU A 696 29.84 20.84 9.03
CA LEU A 696 28.51 20.94 9.63
C LEU A 696 28.37 20.01 10.85
N PRO A 697 27.55 20.38 11.86
CA PRO A 697 27.19 19.46 12.94
C PRO A 697 26.60 18.16 12.40
N GLY A 698 26.93 17.04 13.07
CA GLY A 698 26.46 15.71 12.69
C GLY A 698 27.60 14.76 12.37
N LEU A 699 27.24 13.63 11.77
CA LEU A 699 28.14 12.55 11.37
C LEU A 699 28.46 12.69 9.86
N PRO A 700 29.70 13.02 9.46
CA PRO A 700 30.08 12.98 8.06
C PRO A 700 30.28 11.52 7.60
N MET A 701 29.62 11.15 6.50
CA MET A 701 29.71 9.84 5.89
C MET A 701 30.21 9.94 4.44
N PHE A 702 31.30 9.23 4.15
CA PHE A 702 31.87 9.12 2.80
C PHE A 702 31.43 7.82 2.13
N ALA A 703 31.04 7.90 0.87
CA ALA A 703 30.67 6.74 0.06
C ALA A 703 31.89 5.92 -0.37
N HIS A 704 31.64 4.68 -0.80
CA HIS A 704 32.67 3.85 -1.42
C HIS A 704 33.21 4.51 -2.69
N GLY A 705 34.54 4.66 -2.80
CA GLY A 705 35.17 5.24 -3.99
C GLY A 705 35.14 6.77 -4.05
N GLN A 706 34.54 7.45 -3.07
CA GLN A 706 34.42 8.91 -3.08
C GLN A 706 35.77 9.62 -2.99
N ILE A 707 36.72 9.10 -2.21
CA ILE A 707 38.06 9.68 -2.08
C ILE A 707 38.88 9.42 -3.35
N GLU A 708 38.74 8.22 -3.91
CA GLU A 708 39.46 7.76 -5.08
C GLU A 708 38.90 8.34 -6.40
N GLY A 709 37.66 8.84 -6.39
CA GLY A 709 36.98 9.40 -7.56
C GLY A 709 36.44 8.34 -8.52
N PHE A 710 35.98 7.19 -8.01
CA PHE A 710 35.41 6.13 -8.87
C PHE A 710 34.06 6.53 -9.46
N THR A 711 33.86 6.18 -10.74
CA THR A 711 32.68 6.54 -11.55
C THR A 711 31.64 5.45 -11.59
#